data_AF-A0A963ERI7-F1
#
_entry.id   AF-A0A963ERI7-F1
#
_cell.length_a   1.000
_cell.length_b   1.000
_cell.length_c   1.000
_cell.angle_alpha   90.00
_cell.angle_beta   90.00
_cell.angle_gamma   90.00
#
_symmetry.space_group_name_H-M   'P 1'
#
loop_
_entity.id
_entity.type
_entity.pdbx_description
1 polymer ?
#
loop_
_entity_poly.entity_id
_entity_poly.type
_entity_poly.pdbx_seq_one_letter_code
_entity_poly.pdbx_strand_id
1 'polypeptide(L)'
;MHRQRREEQQRAAAEKAAAREALRREQEQQAAQAQLESARRKRQQAAAAAQRKAEELRKRAEEKALAEAAEREQEAQRRAMEQQAERRAARELTHIAPPSAAGRVKTRLELPSRKRASQADAYPGRRKRQPGEPNLFSLSPFRNTAAVRQRAEAARHRARRAALAAAISMACCLAMLLGMQTSRTDGAIRGPGAIAVFPGQGPLLLAANRLLLHDRAGVGQAVLGAQQLGVAALSPPLALDPGGRLLAPGRPAGEQAPALLRCTLEQPHCEQFSARLAGSSIDALAVNPLDGNVFVADSAAGELLKLNSQGELLARAAVPLPAEPVLQLDSGLLLVNSAGAPTISVLRYEDDAFGEQLDEIVPQPLAEATSRYAAIRDFLPLGDQWWVIFERRDDRPAELFRFDQQWQSLGRATLPSGAVAGQLAAWGKRLLVRQPGSISLLKYNEQGDAEAPLTSTLLTALVAEQTRRASLELLAWRAGLALAVLALVASCCLAAVYRIRCQVYTSSREQGAVPLDQGADDISWVAPAANRQQRLSLLARSYAVLALAAIMVAVGLGVSALQLAALLVALAGPAFALLLLQGSDYGHIGTRGDVLVLADHQGVYHLGSGSRVHYRSHFLMIDDVTVFIGSRWLPAFEPTAIVAQVAPLARRGIYVDRKFLATRLLQGRHPLALGTGIILACACGALALLSLPGMG
;
A
#
# COMPACT_ATOMS: atom_id res chain seq x y z
N MET A 1 -72.01 37.77 8.83
CA MET A 1 -71.60 36.77 7.80
C MET A 1 -70.09 36.54 7.69
N HIS A 2 -69.23 37.56 7.57
CA HIS A 2 -67.77 37.33 7.40
C HIS A 2 -67.05 36.69 8.60
N ARG A 3 -67.51 36.95 9.83
CA ARG A 3 -66.92 36.39 11.05
C ARG A 3 -67.18 34.88 11.20
N GLN A 4 -68.41 34.43 10.91
CA GLN A 4 -68.79 33.01 10.92
C GLN A 4 -68.02 32.20 9.87
N ARG A 5 -67.80 32.72 8.66
CA ARG A 5 -66.99 32.03 7.64
C ARG A 5 -65.52 31.86 8.05
N ARG A 6 -64.95 32.82 8.79
CA ARG A 6 -63.57 32.70 9.32
C ARG A 6 -63.48 31.66 10.43
N GLU A 7 -64.47 31.58 11.31
CA GLU A 7 -64.51 30.57 12.37
C GLU A 7 -64.68 29.15 11.81
N GLU A 8 -65.53 28.96 10.80
CA GLU A 8 -65.68 27.68 10.11
C GLU A 8 -64.39 27.26 9.37
N GLN A 9 -63.72 28.21 8.71
CA GLN A 9 -62.43 27.94 8.06
C GLN A 9 -61.33 27.57 9.06
N GLN A 10 -61.29 28.23 10.22
CA GLN A 10 -60.33 27.90 11.27
C GLN A 10 -60.59 26.52 11.88
N ARG A 11 -61.85 26.14 12.11
CA ARG A 11 -62.21 24.80 12.59
C ARG A 11 -61.85 23.72 11.57
N ALA A 12 -62.16 23.92 10.30
CA ALA A 12 -61.80 22.98 9.24
C ALA A 12 -60.27 22.85 9.03
N ALA A 13 -59.52 23.94 9.25
CA ALA A 13 -58.06 23.90 9.21
C ALA A 13 -57.47 23.14 10.42
N ALA A 14 -58.03 23.35 11.62
CA ALA A 14 -57.63 22.65 12.83
C ALA A 14 -57.91 21.13 12.74
N GLU A 15 -59.07 20.73 12.24
CA GLU A 15 -59.40 19.31 12.02
C GLU A 15 -58.46 18.65 11.00
N LYS A 16 -58.12 19.35 9.89
CA LYS A 16 -57.16 18.83 8.91
C LYS A 16 -55.74 18.73 9.47
N ALA A 17 -55.34 19.65 10.35
CA ALA A 17 -54.04 19.59 11.01
C ALA A 17 -53.99 18.39 11.99
N ALA A 18 -55.02 18.21 12.80
CA ALA A 18 -55.13 17.08 13.73
C ALA A 18 -55.14 15.72 13.00
N ALA A 19 -55.86 15.61 11.88
CA ALA A 19 -55.89 14.38 11.07
C ALA A 19 -54.51 14.06 10.45
N ARG A 20 -53.76 15.07 10.01
CA ARG A 20 -52.40 14.87 9.49
C ARG A 20 -51.42 14.44 10.58
N GLU A 21 -51.56 15.00 11.78
CA GLU A 21 -50.70 14.64 12.91
C GLU A 21 -50.97 13.21 13.39
N ALA A 22 -52.24 12.79 13.42
CA ALA A 22 -52.62 11.41 13.73
C ALA A 22 -52.04 10.41 12.72
N LEU A 23 -52.15 10.69 11.41
CA LEU A 23 -51.58 9.85 10.36
C LEU A 23 -50.06 9.75 10.47
N ARG A 24 -49.38 10.85 10.79
CA ARG A 24 -47.92 10.88 10.96
C ARG A 24 -47.48 10.00 12.15
N ARG A 25 -48.18 10.07 13.28
CA ARG A 25 -47.90 9.22 14.45
C ARG A 25 -48.10 7.74 14.14
N GLU A 26 -49.12 7.40 13.35
CA GLU A 26 -49.39 6.02 12.93
C GLU A 26 -48.30 5.48 12.00
N GLN A 27 -47.81 6.30 11.06
CA GLN A 27 -46.68 5.97 10.19
C GLN A 27 -45.37 5.80 10.97
N GLU A 28 -45.11 6.67 11.94
CA GLU A 28 -43.92 6.58 12.81
C GLU A 28 -43.96 5.28 13.66
N GLN A 29 -45.13 4.89 14.17
CA GLN A 29 -45.30 3.62 14.90
C GLN A 29 -45.09 2.38 14.02
N GLN A 30 -45.64 2.37 12.80
CA GLN A 30 -45.43 1.27 11.85
C GLN A 30 -43.96 1.15 11.42
N ALA A 31 -43.28 2.28 11.18
CA ALA A 31 -41.85 2.30 10.87
C ALA A 31 -41.00 1.76 12.02
N ALA A 32 -41.32 2.15 13.26
CA ALA A 32 -40.64 1.66 14.46
C ALA A 32 -40.81 0.14 14.63
N GLN A 33 -42.01 -0.40 14.42
CA GLN A 33 -42.27 -1.85 14.48
C GLN A 33 -41.51 -2.62 13.40
N ALA A 34 -41.50 -2.13 12.16
CA ALA A 34 -40.75 -2.76 11.07
C ALA A 34 -39.24 -2.77 11.32
N GLN A 35 -38.69 -1.70 11.90
CA GLN A 35 -37.27 -1.66 12.29
C GLN A 35 -36.96 -2.69 13.37
N LEU A 36 -37.82 -2.84 14.39
CA LEU A 36 -37.66 -3.81 15.46
C LEU A 36 -37.69 -5.26 14.95
N GLU A 37 -38.60 -5.58 14.04
CA GLU A 37 -38.64 -6.91 13.40
C GLU A 37 -37.41 -7.18 12.54
N SER A 38 -36.96 -6.18 11.76
CA SER A 38 -35.76 -6.33 10.93
C SER A 38 -34.50 -6.55 11.79
N ALA A 39 -34.39 -5.86 12.93
CA ALA A 39 -33.30 -6.04 13.88
C ALA A 39 -33.34 -7.44 14.52
N ARG A 40 -34.55 -7.95 14.83
CA ARG A 40 -34.75 -9.29 15.39
C ARG A 40 -34.33 -10.38 14.40
N ARG A 41 -34.71 -10.25 13.11
CA ARG A 41 -34.29 -11.17 12.03
C ARG A 41 -32.77 -11.15 11.83
N LYS A 42 -32.14 -9.97 11.82
CA LYS A 42 -30.67 -9.85 11.71
C LYS A 42 -29.95 -10.52 12.88
N ARG A 43 -30.43 -10.34 14.12
CA ARG A 43 -29.86 -11.02 15.29
C ARG A 43 -29.98 -12.54 15.21
N GLN A 44 -31.13 -13.05 14.76
CA GLN A 44 -31.33 -14.50 14.58
C GLN A 44 -30.41 -15.08 13.50
N GLN A 45 -30.25 -14.39 12.37
CA GLN A 45 -29.33 -14.81 11.30
C GLN A 45 -27.87 -14.80 11.76
N ALA A 46 -27.45 -13.77 12.51
CA ALA A 46 -26.11 -13.69 13.07
C ALA A 46 -25.84 -14.82 14.08
N ALA A 47 -26.81 -15.13 14.95
CA ALA A 47 -26.71 -16.23 15.90
C ALA A 47 -26.60 -17.60 15.20
N ALA A 48 -27.42 -17.85 14.18
CA ALA A 48 -27.36 -19.09 13.40
C ALA A 48 -26.03 -19.23 12.64
N ALA A 49 -25.51 -18.13 12.08
CA ALA A 49 -24.21 -18.13 11.42
C ALA A 49 -23.04 -18.39 12.40
N ALA A 50 -23.12 -17.83 13.62
CA ALA A 50 -22.14 -18.08 14.67
C ALA A 50 -22.14 -19.55 15.12
N GLN A 51 -23.31 -20.17 15.28
CA GLN A 51 -23.43 -21.58 15.62
C GLN A 51 -22.82 -22.49 14.55
N ARG A 52 -23.10 -22.23 13.26
CA ARG A 52 -22.50 -22.99 12.15
C ARG A 52 -20.97 -22.90 12.12
N LYS A 53 -20.42 -21.70 12.35
CA LYS A 53 -18.95 -21.51 12.43
C LYS A 53 -18.35 -22.24 13.64
N ALA A 54 -19.02 -22.23 14.79
CA ALA A 54 -18.55 -22.94 15.97
C ALA A 54 -18.55 -24.46 15.76
N GLU A 55 -19.57 -25.00 15.10
CA GLU A 55 -19.65 -26.44 14.77
C GLU A 55 -18.58 -26.85 13.75
N GLU A 56 -18.32 -26.03 12.74
CA GLU A 56 -17.27 -26.28 11.75
C GLU A 56 -15.87 -26.26 12.38
N LEU A 57 -15.61 -25.34 13.31
CA LEU A 57 -14.36 -25.29 14.07
C LEU A 57 -14.18 -26.53 14.96
N ARG A 58 -15.25 -27.04 15.58
CA ARG A 58 -15.20 -28.28 16.35
C ARG A 58 -14.86 -29.48 15.48
N LYS A 59 -15.51 -29.65 14.32
CA LYS A 59 -15.21 -30.74 13.38
C LYS A 59 -13.77 -30.70 12.89
N ARG A 60 -13.24 -29.51 12.56
CA ARG A 60 -11.84 -29.36 12.16
C ARG A 60 -10.86 -29.66 13.30
N ALA A 61 -11.21 -29.33 14.55
CA ALA A 61 -10.38 -29.67 15.70
C ALA A 61 -10.36 -31.18 15.95
N GLU A 62 -11.50 -31.86 15.82
CA GLU A 62 -11.59 -33.33 15.92
C GLU A 62 -10.82 -34.04 14.82
N GLU A 63 -10.95 -33.61 13.55
CA GLU A 63 -10.17 -34.16 12.43
C GLU A 63 -8.66 -33.99 12.65
N LYS A 64 -8.24 -32.82 13.15
CA LYS A 64 -6.83 -32.57 13.44
C LYS A 64 -6.31 -33.45 14.58
N ALA A 65 -7.11 -33.64 15.64
CA ALA A 65 -6.74 -34.53 16.75
C ALA A 65 -6.62 -36.00 16.29
N LEU A 66 -7.51 -36.46 15.41
CA LEU A 66 -7.43 -37.79 14.80
C LEU A 66 -6.17 -37.97 13.92
N ALA A 67 -5.82 -36.96 13.13
CA ALA A 67 -4.61 -36.98 12.31
C ALA A 67 -3.32 -37.01 13.17
N GLU A 68 -3.27 -36.19 14.22
CA GLU A 68 -2.13 -36.16 15.16
C GLU A 68 -2.00 -37.49 15.93
N ALA A 69 -3.11 -38.14 16.28
CA ALA A 69 -3.09 -39.46 16.90
C ALA A 69 -2.55 -40.55 15.95
N ALA A 70 -2.95 -40.53 14.68
CA ALA A 70 -2.46 -41.46 13.67
C ALA A 70 -0.96 -41.30 13.38
N GLU A 71 -0.44 -40.06 13.35
CA GLU A 71 1.00 -39.82 13.24
C GLU A 71 1.77 -40.37 14.45
N ARG A 72 1.26 -40.18 15.67
CA ARG A 72 1.90 -40.73 16.89
C ARG A 72 1.95 -42.26 16.87
N GLU A 73 0.92 -42.92 16.37
CA GLU A 73 0.93 -44.39 16.21
C GLU A 73 1.97 -44.84 15.16
N GLN A 74 2.09 -44.13 14.04
CA GLN A 74 3.10 -44.42 13.02
C GLN A 74 4.52 -44.22 13.55
N GLU A 75 4.78 -43.15 14.30
CA GLU A 75 6.08 -42.93 14.94
C GLU A 75 6.39 -44.00 15.98
N ALA A 76 5.41 -44.42 16.78
CA ALA A 76 5.58 -45.49 17.76
C ALA A 76 5.91 -46.84 17.08
N GLN A 77 5.23 -47.16 15.98
CA GLN A 77 5.54 -48.36 15.17
C GLN A 77 6.94 -48.29 14.57
N ARG A 78 7.37 -47.12 14.08
CA ARG A 78 8.70 -46.93 13.51
C ARG A 78 9.80 -47.11 14.56
N ARG A 79 9.62 -46.53 15.75
CA ARG A 79 10.54 -46.71 16.89
C ARG A 79 10.58 -48.16 17.36
N ALA A 80 9.46 -48.88 17.36
CA ALA A 80 9.43 -50.29 17.70
C ALA A 80 10.22 -51.15 16.69
N MET A 81 10.11 -50.86 15.39
CA MET A 81 10.91 -51.53 14.35
C MET A 81 12.41 -51.22 14.48
N GLU A 82 12.77 -49.97 14.79
CA GLU A 82 14.17 -49.58 15.03
C GLU A 82 14.75 -50.32 16.24
N GLN A 83 14.04 -50.36 17.36
CA GLN A 83 14.47 -51.12 18.54
C GLN A 83 14.58 -52.63 18.27
N GLN A 84 13.72 -53.18 17.42
CA GLN A 84 13.79 -54.59 17.01
C GLN A 84 15.02 -54.85 16.12
N ALA A 85 15.38 -53.91 15.24
CA ALA A 85 16.58 -53.97 14.41
C ALA A 85 17.86 -53.86 15.26
N GLU A 86 17.90 -52.95 16.23
CA GLU A 86 19.00 -52.82 17.19
C GLU A 86 19.20 -54.09 18.01
N ARG A 87 18.12 -54.70 18.50
CA ARG A 87 18.19 -55.99 19.23
C ARG A 87 18.70 -57.14 18.36
N ARG A 88 18.36 -57.15 17.06
CA ARG A 88 18.91 -58.13 16.11
C ARG A 88 20.40 -57.91 15.88
N ALA A 89 20.82 -56.67 15.64
CA ALA A 89 22.24 -56.31 15.48
C ALA A 89 23.07 -56.64 16.73
N ALA A 90 22.53 -56.37 17.93
CA ALA A 90 23.19 -56.71 19.19
C ALA A 90 23.34 -58.24 19.38
N ARG A 91 22.35 -59.04 18.96
CA ARG A 91 22.42 -60.51 19.00
C ARG A 91 23.44 -61.07 18.01
N GLU A 92 23.53 -60.50 16.82
CA GLU A 92 24.54 -60.90 15.82
C GLU A 92 25.97 -60.58 16.28
N LEU A 93 26.16 -59.49 17.03
CA LEU A 93 27.45 -59.11 17.62
C LEU A 93 27.86 -60.01 18.80
N THR A 94 26.93 -60.61 19.55
CA THR A 94 27.26 -61.52 20.66
C THR A 94 27.68 -62.93 20.22
N HIS A 95 27.52 -63.31 18.95
CA HIS A 95 27.91 -64.63 18.43
C HIS A 95 29.31 -64.68 17.79
N ILE A 96 30.08 -63.59 17.81
CA ILE A 96 31.46 -63.55 17.29
C ILE A 96 32.43 -63.30 18.45
N ALA A 97 32.85 -64.39 19.10
CA ALA A 97 33.99 -64.38 20.02
C ALA A 97 35.30 -64.58 19.23
N PRO A 98 36.35 -63.77 19.46
CA PRO A 98 37.61 -63.91 18.74
C PRO A 98 38.54 -64.92 19.45
N PRO A 99 39.25 -65.81 18.74
CA PRO A 99 40.42 -66.46 19.30
C PRO A 99 41.64 -65.52 19.21
N SER A 100 42.32 -65.36 20.34
CA SER A 100 43.65 -64.77 20.43
C SER A 100 44.70 -65.84 20.09
N ALA A 101 45.72 -65.45 19.31
CA ALA A 101 47.15 -65.73 19.56
C ALA A 101 47.99 -65.62 18.28
N ALA A 102 48.97 -64.72 18.37
CA ALA A 102 50.30 -64.76 17.75
C ALA A 102 50.50 -65.42 16.37
N GLY A 103 50.68 -64.58 15.34
CA GLY A 103 51.22 -64.99 14.05
C GLY A 103 51.55 -63.78 13.18
N ARG A 104 52.78 -63.28 13.31
CA ARG A 104 53.32 -62.14 12.56
C ARG A 104 53.39 -62.47 11.07
N VAL A 105 52.46 -61.95 10.26
CA VAL A 105 52.49 -62.04 8.80
C VAL A 105 52.52 -60.63 8.20
N LYS A 106 53.60 -60.32 7.47
CA LYS A 106 53.71 -59.15 6.62
C LYS A 106 52.83 -59.35 5.39
N THR A 107 51.84 -58.50 5.15
CA THR A 107 51.25 -58.34 3.82
C THR A 107 51.09 -56.87 3.48
N ARG A 108 52.08 -56.41 2.72
CA ARG A 108 52.06 -55.21 1.90
C ARG A 108 51.05 -55.46 0.79
N LEU A 109 49.85 -54.88 0.87
CA LEU A 109 48.90 -54.93 -0.25
C LEU A 109 49.32 -53.84 -1.24
N GLU A 110 50.27 -54.20 -2.11
CA GLU A 110 50.64 -53.39 -3.26
C GLU A 110 49.48 -53.40 -4.27
N LEU A 111 48.96 -52.21 -4.56
CA LEU A 111 48.19 -51.92 -5.77
C LEU A 111 49.03 -52.36 -6.99
N PRO A 112 48.49 -53.12 -7.97
CA PRO A 112 49.25 -53.44 -9.16
C PRO A 112 49.42 -52.19 -10.02
N SER A 113 50.59 -51.59 -9.82
CA SER A 113 51.24 -50.65 -10.71
C SER A 113 51.44 -51.28 -12.09
N ARG A 114 51.08 -50.49 -13.08
CA ARG A 114 51.28 -50.63 -14.51
C ARG A 114 52.76 -50.94 -14.83
N LYS A 115 53.08 -52.17 -15.23
CA LYS A 115 54.29 -52.46 -16.05
C LYS A 115 53.93 -53.36 -17.24
N ARG A 116 54.42 -52.93 -18.39
CA ARG A 116 54.43 -53.64 -19.67
C ARG A 116 55.08 -55.02 -19.51
N ALA A 117 54.40 -56.05 -19.97
CA ALA A 117 55.02 -57.27 -20.46
C ALA A 117 54.22 -57.78 -21.65
N SER A 118 54.92 -57.86 -22.76
CA SER A 118 54.57 -58.62 -23.96
C SER A 118 54.42 -60.10 -23.62
N GLN A 119 53.26 -60.68 -23.90
CA GLN A 119 53.12 -61.90 -24.70
C GLN A 119 51.64 -62.29 -24.74
N ALA A 120 51.25 -62.70 -25.93
CA ALA A 120 49.90 -63.06 -26.31
C ALA A 120 49.40 -64.25 -25.50
N ASP A 121 48.16 -64.15 -25.00
CA ASP A 121 47.18 -65.23 -25.07
C ASP A 121 45.77 -64.65 -24.99
N ALA A 122 44.88 -65.20 -25.82
CA ALA A 122 43.68 -64.58 -26.34
C ALA A 122 42.53 -64.48 -25.31
N TYR A 123 42.14 -63.25 -24.98
CA TYR A 123 40.80 -62.88 -24.51
C TYR A 123 40.22 -61.83 -25.47
N PRO A 124 38.93 -61.88 -25.84
CA PRO A 124 38.37 -60.97 -26.81
C PRO A 124 38.27 -59.55 -26.22
N GLY A 125 39.15 -58.68 -26.73
CA GLY A 125 38.95 -57.23 -26.94
C GLY A 125 38.31 -56.40 -25.82
N ARG A 126 39.13 -55.75 -25.00
CA ARG A 126 38.73 -54.55 -24.25
C ARG A 126 38.47 -53.42 -25.27
N ARG A 127 37.23 -53.27 -25.75
CA ARG A 127 36.83 -52.25 -26.73
C ARG A 127 37.16 -50.84 -26.19
N LYS A 128 37.77 -50.00 -27.03
CA LYS A 128 37.89 -48.55 -26.77
C LYS A 128 36.48 -47.96 -26.86
N ARG A 129 35.99 -47.32 -25.78
CA ARG A 129 34.70 -46.60 -25.78
C ARG A 129 34.67 -45.58 -26.92
N GLN A 130 33.55 -45.49 -27.64
CA GLN A 130 33.38 -44.51 -28.69
C GLN A 130 33.32 -43.09 -28.08
N PRO A 131 33.87 -42.06 -28.75
CA PRO A 131 33.73 -40.68 -28.28
C PRO A 131 32.24 -40.29 -28.28
N GLY A 132 31.70 -39.93 -27.12
CA GLY A 132 30.28 -39.58 -26.94
C GLY A 132 29.38 -40.71 -26.44
N GLU A 133 29.93 -41.92 -26.28
CA GLU A 133 29.21 -43.06 -25.70
C GLU A 133 28.87 -42.82 -24.21
N PRO A 134 27.58 -42.82 -23.83
CA PRO A 134 27.17 -42.73 -22.43
C PRO A 134 27.58 -43.96 -21.64
N ASN A 135 27.63 -43.82 -20.31
CA ASN A 135 27.61 -45.01 -19.46
C ASN A 135 26.23 -45.67 -19.55
N LEU A 136 26.12 -46.79 -20.28
CA LEU A 136 24.83 -47.46 -20.52
C LEU A 136 24.12 -47.86 -19.21
N PHE A 137 24.88 -48.16 -18.16
CA PHE A 137 24.35 -48.52 -16.84
C PHE A 137 23.77 -47.33 -16.06
N SER A 138 24.09 -46.09 -16.44
CA SER A 138 23.46 -44.89 -15.85
C SER A 138 22.23 -44.43 -16.63
N LEU A 139 21.92 -45.06 -17.77
CA LEU A 139 20.76 -44.71 -18.56
C LEU A 139 19.50 -45.41 -18.02
N SER A 140 18.39 -44.69 -18.00
CA SER A 140 17.08 -45.21 -17.61
C SER A 140 16.11 -45.21 -18.79
N PRO A 141 15.36 -46.30 -19.05
CA PRO A 141 14.42 -46.32 -20.16
C PRO A 141 13.25 -45.38 -19.89
N PHE A 142 12.79 -44.67 -20.91
CA PHE A 142 11.52 -43.95 -20.81
C PHE A 142 10.36 -44.94 -20.57
N ARG A 143 9.60 -44.74 -19.49
CA ARG A 143 8.48 -45.62 -19.12
C ARG A 143 7.14 -44.88 -19.25
N ASN A 144 6.20 -45.47 -19.99
CA ASN A 144 4.82 -44.99 -20.04
C ASN A 144 4.05 -45.36 -18.74
N THR A 145 4.32 -44.61 -17.67
CA THR A 145 3.67 -44.80 -16.36
C THR A 145 2.24 -44.26 -16.33
N ALA A 146 1.46 -44.58 -15.29
CA ALA A 146 0.13 -43.97 -15.09
C ALA A 146 0.19 -42.44 -15.05
N ALA A 147 1.24 -41.88 -14.46
CA ALA A 147 1.48 -40.44 -14.42
C ALA A 147 1.66 -39.83 -15.81
N VAL A 148 2.26 -40.56 -16.78
CA VAL A 148 2.38 -40.15 -18.19
C VAL A 148 1.02 -40.16 -18.89
N ARG A 149 0.24 -41.22 -18.69
CA ARG A 149 -1.10 -41.36 -19.28
C ARG A 149 -2.11 -40.31 -18.81
N GLN A 150 -2.04 -39.90 -17.55
CA GLN A 150 -2.96 -38.93 -16.95
C GLN A 150 -2.51 -37.45 -17.08
N ARG A 151 -1.40 -37.16 -17.78
CA ARG A 151 -0.85 -35.78 -17.82
C ARG A 151 -1.79 -34.76 -18.45
N ALA A 152 -2.53 -35.14 -19.48
CA ALA A 152 -3.48 -34.26 -20.13
C ALA A 152 -4.57 -33.80 -19.13
N GLU A 153 -5.12 -34.72 -18.34
CA GLU A 153 -6.13 -34.43 -17.32
C GLU A 153 -5.55 -33.63 -16.17
N ALA A 154 -4.37 -34.01 -15.66
CA ALA A 154 -3.67 -33.25 -14.62
C ALA A 154 -3.37 -31.81 -15.07
N ALA A 155 -2.98 -31.60 -16.34
CA ALA A 155 -2.77 -30.28 -16.92
C ALA A 155 -4.08 -29.47 -17.00
N ARG A 156 -5.21 -30.08 -17.37
CA ARG A 156 -6.53 -29.41 -17.33
C ARG A 156 -6.90 -28.95 -15.93
N HIS A 157 -6.74 -29.82 -14.93
CA HIS A 157 -7.03 -29.46 -13.53
C HIS A 157 -6.15 -28.31 -13.04
N ARG A 158 -4.85 -28.32 -13.37
CA ARG A 158 -3.93 -27.22 -13.02
C ARG A 158 -4.24 -25.93 -13.77
N ALA A 159 -4.64 -26.01 -15.05
CA ALA A 159 -5.08 -24.84 -15.82
C ALA A 159 -6.30 -24.17 -15.18
N ARG A 160 -7.30 -24.95 -14.74
CA ARG A 160 -8.49 -24.43 -14.04
C ARG A 160 -8.13 -23.77 -12.71
N ARG A 161 -7.26 -24.39 -11.91
CA ARG A 161 -6.77 -23.80 -10.65
C ARG A 161 -6.00 -22.49 -10.87
N ALA A 162 -5.14 -22.44 -11.88
CA ALA A 162 -4.40 -21.23 -12.24
C ALA A 162 -5.33 -20.12 -12.76
N ALA A 163 -6.36 -20.46 -13.54
CA ALA A 163 -7.37 -19.49 -13.98
C ALA A 163 -8.20 -18.94 -12.81
N LEU A 164 -8.54 -19.78 -11.84
CA LEU A 164 -9.22 -19.35 -10.61
C LEU A 164 -8.32 -18.43 -9.77
N ALA A 165 -7.03 -18.76 -9.63
CA ALA A 165 -6.05 -17.88 -8.98
C ALA A 165 -5.93 -16.53 -9.69
N ALA A 166 -5.92 -16.51 -11.04
CA ALA A 166 -5.92 -15.26 -11.81
C ALA A 166 -7.19 -14.42 -11.54
N ALA A 167 -8.37 -15.04 -11.48
CA ALA A 167 -9.60 -14.32 -11.14
C ALA A 167 -9.55 -13.71 -9.73
N ILE A 168 -9.00 -14.43 -8.74
CA ILE A 168 -8.80 -13.92 -7.38
C ILE A 168 -7.81 -12.75 -7.38
N SER A 169 -6.65 -12.89 -8.03
CA SER A 169 -5.66 -11.81 -8.12
C SER A 169 -6.22 -10.57 -8.81
N MET A 170 -7.06 -10.74 -9.84
CA MET A 170 -7.75 -9.64 -10.51
C MET A 170 -8.74 -8.94 -9.56
N ALA A 171 -9.53 -9.69 -8.79
CA ALA A 171 -10.41 -9.12 -7.77
C ALA A 171 -9.63 -8.34 -6.69
N CYS A 172 -8.48 -8.87 -6.24
CA CYS A 172 -7.58 -8.17 -5.33
C CYS A 172 -7.03 -6.88 -5.95
N CYS A 173 -6.62 -6.88 -7.22
CA CYS A 173 -6.16 -5.67 -7.92
C CYS A 173 -7.26 -4.60 -7.95
N LEU A 174 -8.49 -4.99 -8.29
CA LEU A 174 -9.64 -4.08 -8.33
C LEU A 174 -9.98 -3.54 -6.93
N ALA A 175 -9.93 -4.38 -5.90
CA ALA A 175 -10.14 -3.95 -4.51
C ALA A 175 -9.05 -2.97 -4.04
N MET A 176 -7.79 -3.19 -4.42
CA MET A 176 -6.67 -2.28 -4.10
C MET A 176 -6.84 -0.93 -4.82
N LEU A 177 -7.20 -0.94 -6.10
CA LEU A 177 -7.48 0.29 -6.86
C LEU A 177 -8.65 1.08 -6.26
N LEU A 178 -9.73 0.39 -5.86
CA LEU A 178 -10.86 1.02 -5.20
C LEU A 178 -10.47 1.57 -3.83
N GLY A 179 -9.70 0.81 -3.05
CA GLY A 179 -9.13 1.22 -1.77
C GLY A 179 -8.38 2.53 -1.87
N MET A 180 -7.45 2.64 -2.83
CA MET A 180 -6.70 3.87 -3.11
C MET A 180 -7.57 5.09 -3.41
N GLN A 181 -8.71 4.92 -4.10
CA GLN A 181 -9.63 6.02 -4.37
C GLN A 181 -10.47 6.41 -3.14
N THR A 182 -10.76 5.44 -2.27
CA THR A 182 -11.57 5.66 -1.07
C THR A 182 -10.78 6.14 0.14
N SER A 183 -9.45 5.96 0.15
CA SER A 183 -8.55 6.51 1.16
C SER A 183 -8.56 8.04 1.09
N ARG A 184 -9.54 8.67 1.74
CA ARG A 184 -9.53 10.11 2.02
C ARG A 184 -8.40 10.37 2.99
N THR A 185 -7.33 11.01 2.52
CA THR A 185 -6.41 11.69 3.42
C THR A 185 -7.21 12.79 4.11
N ASP A 186 -7.20 12.83 5.45
CA ASP A 186 -7.66 13.99 6.21
C ASP A 186 -7.09 15.27 5.55
N GLY A 187 -7.90 16.33 5.47
CA GLY A 187 -7.54 17.56 4.76
C GLY A 187 -6.11 17.98 5.09
N ALA A 188 -5.29 18.20 4.05
CA ALA A 188 -3.89 18.56 4.24
C ALA A 188 -3.79 19.81 5.12
N ILE A 189 -3.03 19.75 6.21
CA ILE A 189 -2.77 20.91 7.06
C ILE A 189 -1.90 21.86 6.24
N ARG A 190 -2.49 22.98 5.78
CA ARG A 190 -1.77 24.00 5.00
C ARG A 190 -1.29 25.17 5.86
N GLY A 191 -1.85 25.31 7.06
CA GLY A 191 -1.58 26.42 7.97
C GLY A 191 -2.44 26.31 9.22
N PRO A 192 -2.33 27.27 10.15
CA PRO A 192 -3.20 27.34 11.30
C PRO A 192 -4.62 27.79 10.87
N GLY A 193 -5.63 27.12 11.42
CA GLY A 193 -7.04 27.44 11.27
C GLY A 193 -7.44 28.69 12.05
N ALA A 194 -6.89 28.89 13.24
CA ALA A 194 -7.06 30.09 14.05
C ALA A 194 -5.87 30.35 14.97
N ILE A 195 -5.79 31.59 15.43
CA ILE A 195 -4.79 32.08 16.38
C ILE A 195 -5.51 32.71 17.57
N ALA A 196 -5.00 32.44 18.77
CA ALA A 196 -5.25 33.23 19.97
C ALA A 196 -3.91 33.54 20.65
N VAL A 197 -3.86 34.52 21.56
CA VAL A 197 -2.64 34.84 22.30
C VAL A 197 -2.92 34.86 23.79
N PHE A 198 -2.19 34.03 24.54
CA PHE A 198 -2.28 33.99 25.99
C PHE A 198 -1.58 35.16 26.65
N PRO A 199 -2.27 35.91 27.53
CA PRO A 199 -1.63 36.85 28.42
C PRO A 199 -0.53 36.13 29.21
N GLY A 200 0.73 36.45 28.90
CA GLY A 200 1.87 35.90 29.62
C GLY A 200 2.29 34.46 29.31
N GLN A 201 1.67 33.74 28.36
CA GLN A 201 2.18 32.42 27.93
C GLN A 201 2.63 32.37 26.47
N GLY A 202 2.04 33.13 25.55
CA GLY A 202 2.45 33.17 24.14
C GLY A 202 1.31 32.88 23.16
N PRO A 203 1.58 32.81 21.83
CA PRO A 203 0.55 32.48 20.85
C PRO A 203 0.10 31.01 20.95
N LEU A 204 -1.17 30.78 20.70
CA LEU A 204 -1.83 29.48 20.58
C LEU A 204 -2.33 29.35 19.14
N LEU A 205 -1.98 28.24 18.48
CA LEU A 205 -2.45 27.95 17.12
C LEU A 205 -3.34 26.70 17.11
N LEU A 206 -4.49 26.79 16.46
CA LEU A 206 -5.29 25.61 16.13
C LEU A 206 -4.92 25.14 14.73
N ALA A 207 -4.50 23.88 14.57
CA ALA A 207 -4.24 23.26 13.28
C ALA A 207 -4.95 21.90 13.20
N ALA A 208 -5.96 21.81 12.33
CA ALA A 208 -6.92 20.72 12.31
C ALA A 208 -7.56 20.50 13.70
N ASN A 209 -7.22 19.42 14.40
CA ASN A 209 -7.71 19.08 15.74
C ASN A 209 -6.60 19.07 16.81
N ARG A 210 -5.57 19.89 16.61
CA ARG A 210 -4.44 20.03 17.55
C ARG A 210 -4.23 21.48 17.90
N LEU A 211 -4.05 21.74 19.19
CA LEU A 211 -3.59 23.00 19.73
C LEU A 211 -2.07 22.99 19.84
N LEU A 212 -1.44 24.01 19.30
CA LEU A 212 0.01 24.23 19.36
C LEU A 212 0.24 25.38 20.33
N LEU A 213 0.91 25.09 21.43
CA LEU A 213 1.21 26.05 22.48
C LEU A 213 2.63 26.55 22.28
N HIS A 214 2.80 27.86 22.37
CA HIS A 214 4.09 28.52 22.25
C HIS A 214 4.34 29.40 23.46
N ASP A 215 5.61 29.62 23.75
CA ASP A 215 6.05 30.53 24.79
C ASP A 215 5.93 32.01 24.36
N ARG A 216 6.27 32.95 25.26
CA ARG A 216 6.25 34.40 24.99
C ARG A 216 7.15 34.83 23.84
N ALA A 217 8.15 34.05 23.48
CA ALA A 217 9.07 34.30 22.37
C ALA A 217 8.61 33.64 21.06
N GLY A 218 7.53 32.85 21.09
CA GLY A 218 7.01 32.12 19.94
C GLY A 218 7.71 30.77 19.71
N VAL A 219 8.42 30.25 20.71
CA VAL A 219 9.02 28.91 20.70
C VAL A 219 7.96 27.89 21.10
N GLY A 220 7.81 26.83 20.32
CA GLY A 220 6.84 25.78 20.60
C GLY A 220 7.14 25.02 21.90
N GLN A 221 6.15 24.90 22.78
CA GLN A 221 6.24 24.19 24.05
C GLN A 221 5.56 22.83 24.03
N ALA A 222 4.32 22.78 23.52
CA ALA A 222 3.51 21.56 23.58
C ALA A 222 2.52 21.47 22.42
N VAL A 223 2.13 20.24 22.08
CA VAL A 223 1.06 19.93 21.14
C VAL A 223 -0.01 19.15 21.90
N LEU A 224 -1.20 19.73 22.02
CA LEU A 224 -2.35 19.08 22.64
C LEU A 224 -3.34 18.64 21.56
N GLY A 225 -3.60 17.34 21.48
CA GLY A 225 -4.63 16.79 20.60
C GLY A 225 -6.03 16.88 21.21
N ALA A 226 -7.06 17.00 20.37
CA ALA A 226 -8.47 16.98 20.79
C ALA A 226 -8.78 15.83 21.78
N GLN A 227 -8.27 14.62 21.52
CA GLN A 227 -8.47 13.46 22.41
C GLN A 227 -7.88 13.64 23.81
N GLN A 228 -6.72 14.31 23.93
CA GLN A 228 -6.11 14.59 25.23
C GLN A 228 -6.95 15.59 26.03
N LEU A 229 -7.69 16.46 25.35
CA LEU A 229 -8.60 17.42 25.94
C LEU A 229 -10.00 16.83 26.23
N GLY A 230 -10.24 15.56 25.92
CA GLY A 230 -11.56 14.93 26.09
C GLY A 230 -12.59 15.33 25.04
N VAL A 231 -12.17 15.83 23.88
CA VAL A 231 -13.05 16.33 22.81
C VAL A 231 -12.78 15.60 21.49
N ALA A 232 -13.80 15.49 20.64
CA ALA A 232 -13.68 14.89 19.31
C ALA A 232 -13.03 15.85 18.31
N ALA A 233 -13.37 17.14 18.40
CA ALA A 233 -12.85 18.19 17.55
C ALA A 233 -12.95 19.56 18.23
N LEU A 234 -12.05 20.47 17.87
CA LEU A 234 -12.12 21.90 18.21
C LEU A 234 -12.28 22.68 16.91
N SER A 235 -12.84 23.87 17.01
CA SER A 235 -13.09 24.75 15.88
C SER A 235 -12.80 26.20 16.27
N PRO A 236 -12.48 27.07 15.29
CA PRO A 236 -12.46 28.50 15.54
C PRO A 236 -13.88 29.02 15.83
N PRO A 237 -14.02 30.20 16.47
CA PRO A 237 -12.98 31.07 17.01
C PRO A 237 -12.34 30.55 18.32
N LEU A 238 -11.20 31.11 18.70
CA LEU A 238 -10.51 30.83 19.97
C LEU A 238 -10.44 32.11 20.79
N ALA A 239 -10.80 32.06 22.07
CA ALA A 239 -10.56 33.16 23.00
C ALA A 239 -10.25 32.65 24.40
N LEU A 240 -9.88 33.55 25.29
CA LEU A 240 -9.42 33.21 26.63
C LEU A 240 -10.27 33.91 27.66
N ASP A 241 -10.59 33.18 28.73
CA ASP A 241 -11.19 33.79 29.92
C ASP A 241 -10.12 34.51 30.76
N PRO A 242 -10.53 35.38 31.72
CA PRO A 242 -9.58 36.08 32.58
C PRO A 242 -8.70 35.15 33.44
N GLY A 243 -9.13 33.90 33.64
CA GLY A 243 -8.38 32.87 34.34
C GLY A 243 -7.36 32.14 33.46
N GLY A 244 -7.24 32.50 32.18
CA GLY A 244 -6.34 31.83 31.24
C GLY A 244 -6.84 30.45 30.81
N ARG A 245 -8.14 30.19 30.84
CA ARG A 245 -8.74 28.99 30.24
C ARG A 245 -9.21 29.30 28.82
N LEU A 246 -9.07 28.32 27.94
CA LEU A 246 -9.46 28.46 26.53
C LEU A 246 -10.96 28.28 26.38
N LEU A 247 -11.62 29.24 25.73
CA LEU A 247 -12.97 29.13 25.22
C LEU A 247 -12.91 28.87 23.71
N ALA A 248 -13.50 27.77 23.27
CA ALA A 248 -13.55 27.41 21.86
C ALA A 248 -14.80 26.58 21.55
N PRO A 249 -15.44 26.77 20.40
CA PRO A 249 -16.41 25.82 19.89
C PRO A 249 -15.75 24.46 19.65
N GLY A 250 -16.46 23.40 19.99
CA GLY A 250 -15.96 22.06 19.75
C GLY A 250 -17.05 21.01 19.93
N ARG A 251 -16.66 19.75 19.76
CA ARG A 251 -17.56 18.62 19.96
C ARG A 251 -17.04 17.77 21.11
N PRO A 252 -17.79 17.62 22.22
CA PRO A 252 -17.40 16.72 23.31
C PRO A 252 -17.23 15.28 22.83
N ALA A 253 -16.39 14.51 23.51
CA ALA A 253 -16.25 13.08 23.18
C ALA A 253 -17.57 12.32 23.46
N GLY A 254 -18.15 11.71 22.43
CA GLY A 254 -19.38 10.92 22.53
C GLY A 254 -20.67 11.67 22.18
N GLU A 255 -20.61 13.00 22.02
CA GLU A 255 -21.74 13.82 21.61
C GLU A 255 -21.64 14.23 20.13
N GLN A 256 -22.79 14.45 19.48
CA GLN A 256 -22.84 14.82 18.07
C GLN A 256 -22.94 16.34 17.86
N ALA A 257 -23.51 17.07 18.80
CA ALA A 257 -23.75 18.50 18.68
C ALA A 257 -22.50 19.32 19.03
N PRO A 258 -22.20 20.40 18.30
CA PRO A 258 -21.20 21.36 18.73
C PRO A 258 -21.69 22.13 19.97
N ALA A 259 -20.76 22.48 20.84
CA ALA A 259 -20.99 23.29 22.03
C ALA A 259 -19.83 24.26 22.26
N LEU A 260 -20.07 25.33 23.01
CA LEU A 260 -18.98 26.16 23.54
C LEU A 260 -18.30 25.39 24.67
N LEU A 261 -16.99 25.18 24.54
CA LEU A 261 -16.20 24.44 25.51
C LEU A 261 -15.26 25.37 26.25
N ARG A 262 -15.04 25.08 27.53
CA ARG A 262 -14.03 25.70 28.38
C ARG A 262 -12.96 24.66 28.68
N CYS A 263 -11.73 24.94 28.26
CA CYS A 263 -10.62 24.02 28.31
C CYS A 263 -9.51 24.52 29.23
N THR A 264 -9.08 23.67 30.16
CA THR A 264 -7.88 23.86 30.96
C THR A 264 -6.72 23.22 30.22
N LEU A 265 -5.64 23.99 29.96
CA LEU A 265 -4.51 23.50 29.16
C LEU A 265 -3.39 22.88 30.00
N GLU A 266 -3.23 23.29 31.27
CA GLU A 266 -2.25 22.71 32.20
C GLU A 266 -2.62 21.28 32.60
N GLN A 267 -3.91 21.04 32.80
CA GLN A 267 -4.52 19.73 32.97
C GLN A 267 -5.48 19.51 31.79
N PRO A 268 -5.02 18.89 30.69
CA PRO A 268 -5.75 18.84 29.42
C PRO A 268 -7.15 18.27 29.61
N HIS A 269 -8.14 19.14 29.68
CA HIS A 269 -9.54 18.76 29.86
C HIS A 269 -10.44 19.91 29.43
N CYS A 270 -11.51 19.59 28.71
CA CYS A 270 -12.56 20.53 28.35
C CYS A 270 -13.90 20.10 28.96
N GLU A 271 -14.62 21.08 29.49
CA GLU A 271 -16.00 20.95 29.93
C GLU A 271 -16.90 21.83 29.07
N GLN A 272 -18.19 21.51 29.03
CA GLN A 272 -19.17 22.37 28.37
C GLN A 272 -19.32 23.67 29.15
N PHE A 273 -19.11 24.80 28.48
CA PHE A 273 -19.23 26.12 29.11
C PHE A 273 -20.69 26.52 29.33
N SER A 274 -21.56 26.28 28.34
CA SER A 274 -22.99 26.57 28.48
C SER A 274 -23.85 25.55 27.75
N ALA A 275 -24.80 24.95 28.46
CA ALA A 275 -25.83 24.09 27.88
C ALA A 275 -26.84 24.85 27.03
N ARG A 276 -27.00 26.16 27.27
CA ARG A 276 -27.97 27.01 26.54
C ARG A 276 -27.54 27.30 25.10
N LEU A 277 -26.25 27.17 24.80
CA LEU A 277 -25.68 27.33 23.46
C LEU A 277 -25.65 26.03 22.65
N ALA A 278 -26.25 24.95 23.15
CA ALA A 278 -26.27 23.69 22.43
C ALA A 278 -27.03 23.83 21.10
N GLY A 279 -26.32 23.65 19.98
CA GLY A 279 -26.88 23.78 18.63
C GLY A 279 -26.83 25.19 18.02
N SER A 280 -26.38 26.21 18.77
CA SER A 280 -26.07 27.54 18.21
C SER A 280 -24.84 27.49 17.31
N SER A 281 -24.78 28.35 16.29
CA SER A 281 -23.52 28.63 15.61
C SER A 281 -22.73 29.61 16.46
N ILE A 282 -21.47 29.29 16.73
CA ILE A 282 -20.58 30.15 17.51
C ILE A 282 -19.54 30.65 16.53
N ASP A 283 -19.87 31.73 15.83
CA ASP A 283 -19.07 32.22 14.70
C ASP A 283 -18.04 33.26 15.16
N ALA A 284 -18.37 34.03 16.19
CA ALA A 284 -17.46 34.96 16.85
C ALA A 284 -17.66 34.96 18.36
N LEU A 285 -16.60 35.33 19.07
CA LEU A 285 -16.57 35.29 20.52
C LEU A 285 -15.66 36.42 21.05
N ALA A 286 -16.12 37.13 22.08
CA ALA A 286 -15.33 38.10 22.82
C ALA A 286 -15.52 37.89 24.32
N VAL A 287 -14.49 38.16 25.12
CA VAL A 287 -14.54 38.03 26.57
C VAL A 287 -14.17 39.35 27.20
N ASN A 288 -14.99 39.84 28.12
CA ASN A 288 -14.66 41.02 28.90
C ASN A 288 -13.56 40.65 29.92
N PRO A 289 -12.38 41.29 29.86
CA PRO A 289 -11.27 40.94 30.73
C PRO A 289 -11.50 41.29 32.21
N LEU A 290 -12.45 42.18 32.52
CA LEU A 290 -12.69 42.68 33.88
C LEU A 290 -13.65 41.79 34.68
N ASP A 291 -14.76 41.37 34.07
CA ASP A 291 -15.82 40.59 34.75
C ASP A 291 -15.94 39.14 34.24
N GLY A 292 -15.27 38.80 33.14
CA GLY A 292 -15.32 37.48 32.51
C GLY A 292 -16.62 37.17 31.77
N ASN A 293 -17.46 38.18 31.51
CA ASN A 293 -18.64 38.02 30.67
C ASN A 293 -18.23 37.65 29.24
N VAL A 294 -18.98 36.75 28.61
CA VAL A 294 -18.71 36.21 27.29
C VAL A 294 -19.78 36.67 26.32
N PHE A 295 -19.37 37.23 25.19
CA PHE A 295 -20.23 37.67 24.11
C PHE A 295 -20.06 36.72 22.95
N VAL A 296 -21.18 36.25 22.40
CA VAL A 296 -21.21 35.29 21.29
C VAL A 296 -22.06 35.85 20.17
N ALA A 297 -21.56 35.71 18.94
CA ALA A 297 -22.33 35.97 17.73
C ALA A 297 -22.78 34.65 17.10
N ASP A 298 -24.09 34.52 16.92
CA ASP A 298 -24.74 33.44 16.17
C ASP A 298 -25.24 34.04 14.85
N SER A 299 -24.39 33.96 13.82
CA SER A 299 -24.71 34.55 12.51
C SER A 299 -25.84 33.80 11.79
N ALA A 300 -26.03 32.51 12.11
CA ALA A 300 -27.11 31.70 11.54
C ALA A 300 -28.49 32.13 12.09
N ALA A 301 -28.56 32.48 13.37
CA ALA A 301 -29.74 33.03 14.01
C ALA A 301 -29.88 34.54 13.82
N GLY A 302 -28.79 35.26 13.51
CA GLY A 302 -28.77 36.72 13.47
C GLY A 302 -28.87 37.34 14.86
N GLU A 303 -28.21 36.74 15.85
CA GLU A 303 -28.33 37.11 17.25
C GLU A 303 -26.96 37.31 17.92
N LEU A 304 -26.91 38.27 18.84
CA LEU A 304 -25.88 38.40 19.84
C LEU A 304 -26.38 37.84 21.17
N LEU A 305 -25.48 37.14 21.88
CA LEU A 305 -25.75 36.53 23.18
C LEU A 305 -24.71 37.02 24.18
N LYS A 306 -25.16 37.41 25.37
CA LYS A 306 -24.31 37.76 26.50
C LYS A 306 -24.46 36.70 27.59
N LEU A 307 -23.34 36.10 27.99
CA LEU A 307 -23.27 35.12 29.06
C LEU A 307 -22.40 35.63 30.20
N ASN A 308 -22.69 35.20 31.42
CA ASN A 308 -21.80 35.44 32.55
C ASN A 308 -20.56 34.53 32.49
N SER A 309 -19.61 34.74 33.40
CA SER A 309 -18.38 33.94 33.51
C SER A 309 -18.62 32.45 33.85
N GLN A 310 -19.85 32.07 34.21
CA GLN A 310 -20.26 30.69 34.48
C GLN A 310 -21.05 30.06 33.32
N GLY A 311 -21.35 30.82 32.27
CA GLY A 311 -22.07 30.32 31.09
C GLY A 311 -23.58 30.43 31.17
N GLU A 312 -24.12 31.20 32.11
CA GLU A 312 -25.54 31.53 32.16
C GLU A 312 -25.86 32.70 31.23
N LEU A 313 -26.97 32.60 30.50
CA LEU A 313 -27.41 33.65 29.57
C LEU A 313 -27.97 34.84 30.36
N LEU A 314 -27.37 36.02 30.19
CA LEU A 314 -27.80 37.28 30.80
C LEU A 314 -28.72 38.06 29.88
N ALA A 315 -28.34 38.20 28.60
CA ALA A 315 -29.09 38.98 27.63
C ALA A 315 -28.96 38.39 26.21
N ARG A 316 -29.92 38.72 25.34
CA ARG A 316 -29.90 38.40 23.92
C ARG A 316 -30.44 39.55 23.09
N ALA A 317 -29.91 39.73 21.89
CA ALA A 317 -30.33 40.80 20.99
C ALA A 317 -30.34 40.31 19.54
N ALA A 318 -31.36 40.70 18.77
CA ALA A 318 -31.40 40.46 17.33
C ALA A 318 -30.64 41.58 16.62
N VAL A 319 -29.54 41.24 15.96
CA VAL A 319 -28.63 42.20 15.31
C VAL A 319 -28.22 41.64 13.95
N PRO A 320 -28.23 42.44 12.87
CA PRO A 320 -27.76 41.97 11.57
C PRO A 320 -26.26 41.68 11.63
N LEU A 321 -25.88 40.40 11.45
CA LEU A 321 -24.50 39.93 11.49
C LEU A 321 -24.01 39.50 10.08
N PRO A 322 -22.74 39.74 9.74
CA PRO A 322 -22.11 39.14 8.56
C PRO A 322 -21.92 37.63 8.76
N ALA A 323 -21.56 36.93 7.67
CA ALA A 323 -21.25 35.50 7.70
C ALA A 323 -19.97 35.18 8.51
N GLU A 324 -19.01 36.10 8.56
CA GLU A 324 -17.80 36.01 9.39
C GLU A 324 -17.79 37.20 10.36
N PRO A 325 -18.57 37.14 11.46
CA PRO A 325 -18.60 38.21 12.44
C PRO A 325 -17.26 38.29 13.19
N VAL A 326 -16.93 39.50 13.63
CA VAL A 326 -15.80 39.78 14.53
C VAL A 326 -16.31 40.64 15.66
N LEU A 327 -16.03 40.22 16.89
CA LEU A 327 -16.42 40.92 18.11
C LEU A 327 -15.17 41.49 18.77
N GLN A 328 -15.19 42.78 19.09
CA GLN A 328 -14.17 43.42 19.92
C GLN A 328 -14.83 44.23 21.04
N LEU A 329 -14.19 44.25 22.20
CA LEU A 329 -14.60 45.09 23.32
C LEU A 329 -13.58 46.21 23.48
N ASP A 330 -14.05 47.45 23.50
CA ASP A 330 -13.20 48.62 23.73
C ASP A 330 -13.97 49.69 24.50
N SER A 331 -13.35 50.25 25.54
CA SER A 331 -13.91 51.38 26.31
C SER A 331 -15.36 51.20 26.79
N GLY A 332 -15.79 49.96 27.09
CA GLY A 332 -17.17 49.67 27.48
C GLY A 332 -18.17 49.72 26.31
N LEU A 333 -17.72 49.40 25.09
CA LEU A 333 -18.55 49.26 23.90
C LEU A 333 -18.27 47.91 23.25
N LEU A 334 -19.30 47.34 22.61
CA LEU A 334 -19.18 46.15 21.80
C LEU A 334 -19.13 46.55 20.33
N LEU A 335 -18.00 46.29 19.68
CA LEU A 335 -17.78 46.58 18.28
C LEU A 335 -17.97 45.32 17.44
N VAL A 336 -18.70 45.45 16.33
CA VAL A 336 -18.99 44.36 15.40
C VAL A 336 -18.82 44.82 13.95
N ASN A 337 -18.21 44.02 13.08
CA ASN A 337 -18.20 44.34 11.64
C ASN A 337 -19.61 44.27 11.05
N SER A 338 -19.94 45.21 10.18
CA SER A 338 -21.27 45.32 9.57
C SER A 338 -21.50 44.26 8.48
N ALA A 339 -22.74 43.81 8.33
CA ALA A 339 -23.14 42.78 7.36
C ALA A 339 -23.14 43.26 5.90
N GLY A 340 -23.33 44.56 5.66
CA GLY A 340 -23.63 45.11 4.32
C GLY A 340 -22.68 46.18 3.82
N ALA A 341 -21.72 46.62 4.63
CA ALA A 341 -20.83 47.72 4.31
C ALA A 341 -19.45 47.53 5.00
N PRO A 342 -18.39 48.18 4.51
CA PRO A 342 -17.08 48.18 5.17
C PRO A 342 -17.08 49.14 6.39
N THR A 343 -17.96 48.88 7.35
CA THR A 343 -18.22 49.69 8.55
C THR A 343 -18.22 48.82 9.80
N ILE A 344 -18.11 49.46 10.97
CA ILE A 344 -18.10 48.80 12.28
C ILE A 344 -19.26 49.36 13.11
N SER A 345 -20.20 48.50 13.47
CA SER A 345 -21.32 48.84 14.33
C SER A 345 -20.85 48.97 15.77
N VAL A 346 -21.26 50.06 16.43
CA VAL A 346 -20.99 50.32 17.85
C VAL A 346 -22.23 49.99 18.65
N LEU A 347 -22.16 48.97 19.49
CA LEU A 347 -23.28 48.43 20.24
C LEU A 347 -23.09 48.60 21.75
N ARG A 348 -24.20 48.75 22.46
CA ARG A 348 -24.27 48.66 23.93
C ARG A 348 -24.04 47.24 24.41
N TYR A 349 -23.35 47.08 25.54
CA TYR A 349 -23.03 45.77 26.12
C TYR A 349 -23.69 45.53 27.48
N GLU A 350 -24.38 46.53 28.05
CA GLU A 350 -25.13 46.45 29.30
C GLU A 350 -26.36 45.54 29.17
N ASP A 351 -26.81 44.91 30.27
CA ASP A 351 -27.83 43.86 30.21
C ASP A 351 -29.21 44.34 29.71
N ASP A 352 -29.59 45.56 30.08
CA ASP A 352 -30.89 46.17 29.80
C ASP A 352 -31.01 46.72 28.38
N ALA A 353 -29.88 47.08 27.77
CA ALA A 353 -29.81 47.68 26.44
C ALA A 353 -28.89 46.88 25.50
N PHE A 354 -28.68 45.60 25.80
CA PHE A 354 -27.72 44.77 25.10
C PHE A 354 -28.01 44.74 23.58
N GLY A 355 -26.99 45.02 22.77
CA GLY A 355 -27.10 44.98 21.31
C GLY A 355 -27.80 46.18 20.68
N GLU A 356 -28.24 47.18 21.45
CA GLU A 356 -28.71 48.44 20.89
C GLU A 356 -27.55 49.17 20.19
N GLN A 357 -27.76 49.53 18.92
CA GLN A 357 -26.77 50.26 18.15
C GLN A 357 -26.75 51.74 18.55
N LEU A 358 -25.58 52.22 18.97
CA LEU A 358 -25.34 53.61 19.32
C LEU A 358 -24.86 54.42 18.12
N ASP A 359 -23.95 53.84 17.35
CA ASP A 359 -23.27 54.52 16.27
C ASP A 359 -22.75 53.52 15.23
N GLU A 360 -22.19 54.04 14.15
CA GLU A 360 -21.52 53.27 13.10
C GLU A 360 -20.22 53.98 12.70
N ILE A 361 -19.11 53.30 12.93
CA ILE A 361 -17.79 53.79 12.54
C ILE A 361 -17.60 53.44 11.05
N VAL A 362 -17.23 54.44 10.26
CA VAL A 362 -16.89 54.30 8.85
C VAL A 362 -15.40 54.58 8.68
N PRO A 363 -14.51 53.57 8.81
CA PRO A 363 -13.10 53.81 8.67
C PRO A 363 -12.80 54.14 7.20
N GLN A 364 -12.19 55.31 6.96
CA GLN A 364 -11.90 55.79 5.62
C GLN A 364 -10.43 55.56 5.28
N PRO A 365 -10.07 54.51 4.51
CA PRO A 365 -8.70 54.36 4.01
C PRO A 365 -8.35 55.54 3.09
N LEU A 366 -7.17 56.14 3.29
CA LEU A 366 -6.69 57.36 2.64
C LEU A 366 -7.08 57.50 1.14
N ALA A 367 -7.74 58.62 0.79
CA ALA A 367 -8.04 59.10 -0.58
C ALA A 367 -8.66 58.12 -1.61
N GLU A 368 -9.09 56.93 -1.18
CA GLU A 368 -9.74 55.93 -2.04
C GLU A 368 -11.25 55.93 -1.78
N ALA A 369 -12.04 55.82 -2.85
CA ALA A 369 -13.50 55.73 -2.72
C ALA A 369 -13.86 54.44 -1.96
N THR A 370 -14.64 54.56 -0.89
CA THR A 370 -15.24 53.46 -0.11
C THR A 370 -15.90 52.39 -0.97
N SER A 371 -16.30 52.73 -2.21
CA SER A 371 -16.81 51.80 -3.23
C SER A 371 -15.87 50.65 -3.62
N ARG A 372 -14.56 50.74 -3.31
CA ARG A 372 -13.58 49.68 -3.61
C ARG A 372 -13.69 48.47 -2.67
N TYR A 373 -14.14 48.69 -1.43
CA TYR A 373 -14.18 47.66 -0.41
C TYR A 373 -15.61 47.17 -0.20
N ALA A 374 -15.75 45.86 0.00
CA ALA A 374 -17.06 45.22 0.18
C ALA A 374 -17.43 45.10 1.66
N ALA A 375 -16.46 44.74 2.51
CA ALA A 375 -16.66 44.45 3.92
C ALA A 375 -15.35 44.62 4.71
N ILE A 376 -15.48 44.62 6.03
CA ILE A 376 -14.36 44.45 6.97
C ILE A 376 -14.31 42.98 7.39
N ARG A 377 -13.18 42.33 7.16
CA ARG A 377 -12.95 40.92 7.51
C ARG A 377 -12.59 40.75 8.98
N ASP A 378 -11.69 41.59 9.48
CA ASP A 378 -11.20 41.53 10.85
C ASP A 378 -10.67 42.89 11.27
N PHE A 379 -10.75 43.18 12.56
CA PHE A 379 -10.21 44.40 13.15
C PHE A 379 -9.83 44.18 14.61
N LEU A 380 -8.79 44.88 15.06
CA LEU A 380 -8.20 44.68 16.37
C LEU A 380 -7.51 45.96 16.86
N PRO A 381 -7.69 46.35 18.14
CA PRO A 381 -6.90 47.41 18.76
C PRO A 381 -5.51 46.87 19.16
N LEU A 382 -4.46 47.66 18.92
CA LEU A 382 -3.09 47.37 19.34
C LEU A 382 -2.37 48.67 19.70
N GLY A 383 -2.12 48.89 21.00
CA GLY A 383 -1.57 50.16 21.49
C GLY A 383 -2.57 51.28 21.24
N ASP A 384 -2.11 52.40 20.69
CA ASP A 384 -2.94 53.57 20.37
C ASP A 384 -3.50 53.54 18.94
N GLN A 385 -3.56 52.36 18.32
CA GLN A 385 -3.94 52.19 16.92
C GLN A 385 -4.94 51.05 16.72
N TRP A 386 -5.76 51.22 15.69
CA TRP A 386 -6.65 50.18 15.16
C TRP A 386 -6.07 49.59 13.89
N TRP A 387 -6.11 48.26 13.81
CA TRP A 387 -5.75 47.52 12.62
C TRP A 387 -6.99 46.92 12.00
N VAL A 388 -7.14 47.07 10.69
CA VAL A 388 -8.35 46.65 9.97
C VAL A 388 -7.97 45.94 8.68
N ILE A 389 -8.55 44.76 8.45
CA ILE A 389 -8.49 44.04 7.19
C ILE A 389 -9.74 44.38 6.37
N PHE A 390 -9.53 45.02 5.22
CA PHE A 390 -10.59 45.29 4.26
C PHE A 390 -10.66 44.25 3.15
N GLU A 391 -11.86 43.74 2.89
CA GLU A 391 -12.13 42.90 1.74
C GLU A 391 -12.40 43.75 0.51
N ARG A 392 -11.74 43.40 -0.59
CA ARG A 392 -11.94 44.09 -1.86
C ARG A 392 -13.12 43.49 -2.61
N ARG A 393 -13.85 44.34 -3.34
CA ARG A 393 -14.97 43.91 -4.18
C ARG A 393 -14.52 43.17 -5.47
N ASP A 394 -13.26 43.34 -5.88
CA ASP A 394 -12.74 42.88 -7.19
C ASP A 394 -11.95 41.56 -7.16
N ASP A 395 -12.33 40.60 -6.30
CA ASP A 395 -11.68 39.27 -6.14
C ASP A 395 -10.17 39.30 -5.83
N ARG A 396 -9.64 40.49 -5.54
CA ARG A 396 -8.26 40.72 -5.15
C ARG A 396 -8.06 40.45 -3.66
N PRO A 397 -6.81 40.15 -3.23
CA PRO A 397 -6.51 39.89 -1.83
C PRO A 397 -6.90 41.06 -0.94
N ALA A 398 -7.35 40.73 0.27
CA ALA A 398 -7.67 41.69 1.31
C ALA A 398 -6.46 42.56 1.67
N GLU A 399 -6.74 43.80 2.05
CA GLU A 399 -5.71 44.81 2.35
C GLU A 399 -5.71 45.17 3.84
N LEU A 400 -4.53 45.44 4.40
CA LEU A 400 -4.35 45.73 5.82
C LEU A 400 -4.07 47.23 6.03
N PHE A 401 -4.90 47.88 6.84
CA PHE A 401 -4.83 49.30 7.13
C PHE A 401 -4.69 49.58 8.63
N ARG A 402 -4.16 50.77 8.93
CA ARG A 402 -3.97 51.29 10.28
C ARG A 402 -4.73 52.60 10.46
N PHE A 403 -5.29 52.76 11.64
CA PHE A 403 -6.00 53.95 12.07
C PHE A 403 -5.57 54.35 13.48
N ASP A 404 -5.69 55.62 13.84
CA ASP A 404 -5.55 56.06 15.23
C ASP A 404 -6.84 55.79 16.03
N GLN A 405 -6.86 56.17 17.30
CA GLN A 405 -8.04 56.02 18.16
C GLN A 405 -9.26 56.83 17.70
N GLN A 406 -9.06 57.86 16.88
CA GLN A 406 -10.12 58.67 16.28
C GLN A 406 -10.53 58.15 14.90
N TRP A 407 -10.09 56.93 14.52
CA TRP A 407 -10.35 56.29 13.24
C TRP A 407 -9.84 57.07 12.02
N GLN A 408 -8.85 57.95 12.22
CA GLN A 408 -8.15 58.60 11.10
C GLN A 408 -7.09 57.66 10.53
N SER A 409 -7.01 57.59 9.21
CA SER A 409 -6.11 56.65 8.54
C SER A 409 -4.64 57.06 8.73
N LEU A 410 -3.86 56.16 9.32
CA LEU A 410 -2.41 56.27 9.47
C LEU A 410 -1.65 55.71 8.26
N GLY A 411 -2.35 54.98 7.38
CA GLY A 411 -1.81 54.42 6.15
C GLY A 411 -2.03 52.91 6.01
N ARG A 412 -1.45 52.37 4.94
CA ARG A 412 -1.55 50.95 4.57
C ARG A 412 -0.29 50.19 4.99
N ALA A 413 -0.46 49.02 5.61
CA ALA A 413 0.65 48.11 5.86
C ALA A 413 0.97 47.28 4.61
N THR A 414 2.26 47.15 4.28
CA THR A 414 2.69 46.37 3.11
C THR A 414 2.61 44.88 3.41
N LEU A 415 1.74 44.18 2.69
CA LEU A 415 1.69 42.72 2.66
C LEU A 415 2.69 42.20 1.61
N PRO A 416 3.43 41.11 1.89
CA PRO A 416 4.25 40.45 0.88
C PRO A 416 3.44 40.03 -0.35
N SER A 417 4.06 39.97 -1.52
CA SER A 417 3.39 39.57 -2.77
C SER A 417 2.69 38.22 -2.62
N GLY A 418 1.39 38.18 -2.92
CA GLY A 418 0.56 36.98 -2.83
C GLY A 418 0.05 36.64 -1.42
N ALA A 419 0.41 37.42 -0.39
CA ALA A 419 -0.14 37.25 0.95
C ALA A 419 -1.62 37.69 1.00
N VAL A 420 -2.44 36.90 1.69
CA VAL A 420 -3.84 37.24 2.01
C VAL A 420 -3.98 37.34 3.52
N ALA A 421 -4.37 38.51 4.01
CA ALA A 421 -4.65 38.69 5.43
C ALA A 421 -5.98 38.00 5.79
N GLY A 422 -5.94 37.12 6.79
CA GLY A 422 -7.08 36.31 7.22
C GLY A 422 -7.61 36.68 8.59
N GLN A 423 -6.74 36.67 9.61
CA GLN A 423 -7.10 36.95 11.00
C GLN A 423 -5.99 37.77 11.67
N LEU A 424 -6.35 38.68 12.57
CA LEU A 424 -5.47 39.51 13.38
C LEU A 424 -5.37 38.98 14.81
N ALA A 425 -4.17 39.07 15.42
CA ALA A 425 -3.98 38.78 16.83
C ALA A 425 -2.89 39.67 17.45
N ALA A 426 -3.16 40.20 18.65
CA ALA A 426 -2.23 41.05 19.39
C ALA A 426 -1.24 40.18 20.17
N TRP A 427 0.05 40.36 19.92
CA TRP A 427 1.13 39.67 20.62
C TRP A 427 2.11 40.67 21.25
N GLY A 428 1.78 41.11 22.47
CA GLY A 428 2.49 42.21 23.12
C GLY A 428 2.30 43.50 22.32
N LYS A 429 3.40 44.14 21.90
CA LYS A 429 3.39 45.32 21.03
C LYS A 429 3.50 45.00 19.54
N ARG A 430 3.19 43.75 19.16
CA ARG A 430 3.31 43.27 17.78
C ARG A 430 1.98 42.72 17.32
N LEU A 431 1.71 42.89 16.04
CA LEU A 431 0.58 42.28 15.37
C LEU A 431 1.00 40.99 14.69
N LEU A 432 0.25 39.91 14.93
CA LEU A 432 0.33 38.69 14.15
C LEU A 432 -0.82 38.67 13.14
N VAL A 433 -0.50 38.35 11.88
CA VAL A 433 -1.50 38.21 10.81
C VAL A 433 -1.47 36.77 10.29
N ARG A 434 -2.60 36.07 10.47
CA ARG A 434 -2.83 34.75 9.89
C ARG A 434 -3.01 34.86 8.39
N GLN A 435 -2.32 34.00 7.66
CA GLN A 435 -2.57 33.81 6.24
C GLN A 435 -3.26 32.46 6.02
N PRO A 436 -4.46 32.43 5.41
CA PRO A 436 -5.10 31.17 5.06
C PRO A 436 -4.19 30.33 4.15
N GLY A 437 -3.90 29.09 4.56
CA GLY A 437 -3.11 28.16 3.77
C GLY A 437 -1.59 28.37 3.79
N SER A 438 -1.07 29.23 4.67
CA SER A 438 0.36 29.40 4.91
C SER A 438 0.74 28.90 6.31
N ILE A 439 1.94 28.33 6.43
CA ILE A 439 2.48 27.84 7.71
C ILE A 439 3.03 29.00 8.56
N SER A 440 3.49 30.08 7.93
CA SER A 440 4.07 31.24 8.61
C SER A 440 3.01 32.29 8.94
N LEU A 441 3.16 32.94 10.08
CA LEU A 441 2.36 34.10 10.48
C LEU A 441 3.15 35.35 10.16
N LEU A 442 2.55 36.33 9.47
CA LEU A 442 3.21 37.61 9.31
C LEU A 442 3.25 38.34 10.64
N LYS A 443 4.28 39.13 10.84
CA LYS A 443 4.50 39.88 12.06
C LYS A 443 4.77 41.34 11.71
N TYR A 444 4.09 42.25 12.40
CA TYR A 444 4.28 43.69 12.25
C TYR A 444 4.55 44.31 13.61
N ASN A 445 5.38 45.35 13.63
CA ASN A 445 5.54 46.19 14.81
C ASN A 445 4.35 47.17 14.95
N GLU A 446 4.31 47.92 16.05
CA GLU A 446 3.30 48.95 16.33
C GLU A 446 3.32 50.10 15.30
N GLN A 447 4.45 50.34 14.64
CA GLN A 447 4.64 51.37 13.62
C GLN A 447 4.23 50.92 12.20
N GLY A 448 3.79 49.68 12.03
CA GLY A 448 3.36 49.15 10.74
C GLY A 448 4.45 48.52 9.88
N ASP A 449 5.69 48.46 10.35
CA ASP A 449 6.79 47.83 9.63
C ASP A 449 6.72 46.31 9.77
N ALA A 450 6.97 45.61 8.66
CA ALA A 450 7.04 44.16 8.64
C ALA A 450 8.30 43.68 9.38
N GLU A 451 8.11 42.77 10.34
CA GLU A 451 9.19 42.03 11.00
C GLU A 451 9.33 40.62 10.39
N ALA A 452 10.39 39.91 10.78
CA ALA A 452 10.56 38.50 10.40
C ALA A 452 9.32 37.68 10.80
N PRO A 453 8.72 36.88 9.89
CA PRO A 453 7.49 36.16 10.18
C PRO A 453 7.70 35.11 11.28
N LEU A 454 6.65 34.87 12.08
CA LEU A 454 6.67 33.83 13.09
C LEU A 454 6.41 32.47 12.44
N THR A 455 7.42 31.60 12.45
CA THR A 455 7.33 30.22 11.97
C THR A 455 7.26 29.25 13.14
N SER A 456 6.13 28.55 13.28
CA SER A 456 5.97 27.53 14.33
C SER A 456 6.72 26.24 13.96
N THR A 457 7.73 25.88 14.77
CA THR A 457 8.43 24.59 14.64
C THR A 457 7.48 23.39 14.82
N LEU A 458 6.49 23.52 15.72
CA LEU A 458 5.46 22.51 15.95
C LEU A 458 4.57 22.32 14.72
N LEU A 459 4.12 23.41 14.08
CA LEU A 459 3.30 23.31 12.87
C LEU A 459 4.08 22.70 11.71
N THR A 460 5.34 23.11 11.51
CA THR A 460 6.20 22.50 10.49
C THR A 460 6.41 21.01 10.72
N ALA A 461 6.59 20.58 11.97
CA ALA A 461 6.73 19.18 12.32
C ALA A 461 5.43 18.39 12.07
N LEU A 462 4.27 18.97 12.35
CA LEU A 462 2.97 18.35 12.07
C LEU A 462 2.72 18.17 10.58
N VAL A 463 3.02 19.18 9.76
CA VAL A 463 2.90 19.10 8.30
C VAL A 463 3.84 18.03 7.75
N ALA A 464 5.09 17.99 8.22
CA ALA A 464 6.07 16.98 7.83
C ALA A 464 5.66 15.54 8.22
N GLU A 465 5.04 15.37 9.39
CA GLU A 465 4.54 14.06 9.81
C GLU A 465 3.35 13.61 8.96
N GLN A 466 2.44 14.52 8.61
CA GLN A 466 1.30 14.22 7.73
C GLN A 466 1.77 13.83 6.33
N THR A 467 2.73 14.56 5.75
CA THR A 467 3.28 14.25 4.42
C THR A 467 4.02 12.91 4.42
N ARG A 468 4.77 12.59 5.49
CA ARG A 468 5.43 11.29 5.67
C ARG A 468 4.44 10.13 5.77
N ARG A 469 3.33 10.29 6.48
CA ARG A 469 2.29 9.25 6.57
C ARG A 469 1.60 9.04 5.24
N ALA A 470 1.22 10.12 4.57
CA ALA A 470 0.59 10.04 3.25
C ALA A 470 1.51 9.36 2.22
N SER A 471 2.82 9.63 2.26
CA SER A 471 3.77 8.97 1.36
C SER A 471 3.95 7.47 1.67
N LEU A 472 3.98 7.08 2.95
CA LEU A 472 4.05 5.68 3.36
C LEU A 472 2.78 4.90 3.01
N GLU A 473 1.60 5.47 3.21
CA GLU A 473 0.32 4.86 2.82
C GLU A 473 0.24 4.67 1.30
N LEU A 474 0.63 5.70 0.53
CA LEU A 474 0.70 5.60 -0.92
C LEU A 474 1.69 4.52 -1.37
N LEU A 475 2.84 4.41 -0.70
CA LEU A 475 3.83 3.37 -0.98
C LEU A 475 3.28 1.98 -0.66
N ALA A 476 2.59 1.80 0.46
CA ALA A 476 1.97 0.54 0.85
C ALA A 476 0.93 0.10 -0.19
N TRP A 477 0.06 1.02 -0.63
CA TRP A 477 -0.92 0.76 -1.68
C TRP A 477 -0.26 0.39 -3.01
N ARG A 478 0.75 1.14 -3.45
CA ARG A 478 1.48 0.86 -4.70
C ARG A 478 2.20 -0.49 -4.66
N ALA A 479 2.85 -0.81 -3.54
CA ALA A 479 3.52 -2.10 -3.34
C ALA A 479 2.49 -3.25 -3.36
N GLY A 480 1.36 -3.09 -2.66
CA GLY A 480 0.26 -4.06 -2.68
C GLY A 480 -0.31 -4.29 -4.07
N LEU A 481 -0.52 -3.21 -4.83
CA LEU A 481 -0.99 -3.28 -6.22
C LEU A 481 0.04 -3.98 -7.14
N ALA A 482 1.32 -3.63 -7.04
CA ALA A 482 2.37 -4.25 -7.84
C ALA A 482 2.45 -5.76 -7.60
N LEU A 483 2.37 -6.19 -6.33
CA LEU A 483 2.32 -7.62 -5.97
C LEU A 483 1.07 -8.32 -6.53
N ALA A 484 -0.09 -7.68 -6.46
CA ALA A 484 -1.33 -8.23 -6.99
C ALA A 484 -1.28 -8.38 -8.53
N VAL A 485 -0.71 -7.40 -9.24
CA VAL A 485 -0.50 -7.44 -10.69
C VAL A 485 0.49 -8.55 -11.06
N LEU A 486 1.61 -8.68 -10.33
CA LEU A 486 2.55 -9.77 -10.53
C LEU A 486 1.90 -11.14 -10.35
N ALA A 487 1.11 -11.32 -9.29
CA ALA A 487 0.37 -12.55 -9.04
C ALA A 487 -0.65 -12.86 -10.15
N LEU A 488 -1.31 -11.83 -10.68
CA LEU A 488 -2.24 -11.94 -11.81
C LEU A 488 -1.51 -12.40 -13.08
N VAL A 489 -0.41 -11.72 -13.46
CA VAL A 489 0.39 -12.07 -14.63
C VAL A 489 0.93 -13.50 -14.51
N ALA A 490 1.50 -13.86 -13.35
CA ALA A 490 2.01 -15.21 -13.10
C ALA A 490 0.90 -16.27 -13.23
N SER A 491 -0.28 -16.03 -12.66
CA SER A 491 -1.41 -16.95 -12.72
C SER A 491 -1.95 -17.12 -14.15
N CYS A 492 -2.06 -16.02 -14.90
CA CYS A 492 -2.45 -16.04 -16.32
C CYS A 492 -1.43 -16.80 -17.18
N CYS A 493 -0.13 -16.56 -16.98
CA CYS A 493 0.94 -17.28 -17.68
C CYS A 493 0.89 -18.79 -17.35
N LEU A 494 0.73 -19.17 -16.09
CA LEU A 494 0.58 -20.56 -15.68
C LEU A 494 -0.65 -21.21 -16.30
N ALA A 495 -1.79 -20.51 -16.30
CA ALA A 495 -3.02 -21.01 -16.93
C ALA A 495 -2.82 -21.25 -18.44
N ALA A 496 -2.18 -20.32 -19.14
CA ALA A 496 -1.85 -20.44 -20.55
C ALA A 496 -0.91 -21.63 -20.82
N VAL A 497 0.17 -21.77 -20.04
CA VAL A 497 1.12 -22.89 -20.15
C VAL A 497 0.41 -24.23 -19.93
N TYR A 498 -0.39 -24.37 -18.87
CA TYR A 498 -1.11 -25.62 -18.61
C TYR A 498 -2.18 -25.93 -19.67
N ARG A 499 -2.81 -24.90 -20.24
CA ARG A 499 -3.76 -25.07 -21.36
C ARG A 499 -3.06 -25.58 -22.62
N ILE A 500 -1.89 -25.02 -22.96
CA ILE A 500 -1.07 -25.50 -24.09
C ILE A 500 -0.59 -26.93 -23.81
N ARG A 501 -0.14 -27.23 -22.58
CA ARG A 501 0.27 -28.59 -22.17
C ARG A 501 -0.85 -29.60 -22.37
N CYS A 502 -2.08 -29.25 -21.97
CA CYS A 502 -3.24 -30.11 -22.22
C CYS A 502 -3.40 -30.42 -23.71
N GLN A 503 -3.36 -29.40 -24.59
CA GLN A 503 -3.56 -29.58 -26.03
C GLN A 503 -2.50 -30.53 -26.63
N VAL A 504 -1.23 -30.36 -26.24
CA VAL A 504 -0.12 -31.20 -26.70
C VAL A 504 -0.30 -32.65 -26.25
N TYR A 505 -0.56 -32.88 -24.96
CA TYR A 505 -0.69 -34.25 -24.43
C TYR A 505 -1.97 -34.96 -24.86
N THR A 506 -3.04 -34.25 -25.21
CA THR A 506 -4.23 -34.91 -25.79
C THR A 506 -3.98 -35.52 -27.16
N SER A 507 -3.03 -34.97 -27.91
CA SER A 507 -2.73 -35.43 -29.28
C SER A 507 -1.61 -36.48 -29.37
N SER A 508 -0.85 -36.73 -28.30
CA SER A 508 0.30 -37.65 -28.32
C SER A 508 0.00 -38.97 -27.62
N ARG A 509 0.23 -40.10 -28.29
CA ARG A 509 0.26 -41.44 -27.68
C ARG A 509 1.71 -41.86 -27.44
N GLU A 510 2.18 -41.71 -26.21
CA GLU A 510 3.54 -42.07 -25.83
C GLU A 510 3.66 -43.59 -25.62
N GLN A 511 4.77 -44.20 -26.02
CA GLN A 511 5.07 -45.60 -25.73
C GLN A 511 6.31 -45.70 -24.84
N GLY A 512 6.55 -46.85 -24.22
CA GLY A 512 7.79 -47.07 -23.48
C GLY A 512 8.97 -47.29 -24.42
N ALA A 513 10.18 -47.01 -23.93
CA ALA A 513 11.42 -47.34 -24.60
C ALA A 513 11.63 -48.86 -24.61
N VAL A 514 12.16 -49.38 -25.72
CA VAL A 514 12.63 -50.77 -25.85
C VAL A 514 13.97 -50.89 -25.10
N PRO A 515 14.26 -52.01 -24.40
CA PRO A 515 15.53 -52.18 -23.68
C PRO A 515 16.75 -52.02 -24.60
N LEU A 516 17.71 -51.20 -24.17
CA LEU A 516 18.93 -50.88 -24.93
C LEU A 516 19.93 -52.05 -24.97
N ASP A 517 19.85 -52.97 -24.01
CA ASP A 517 20.78 -54.10 -23.83
C ASP A 517 20.75 -55.06 -25.03
N GLN A 518 19.62 -55.12 -25.74
CA GLN A 518 19.46 -55.89 -26.98
C GLN A 518 19.96 -55.09 -28.17
N GLY A 519 21.29 -55.04 -28.35
CA GLY A 519 21.96 -54.39 -29.49
C GLY A 519 22.64 -53.06 -29.18
N ALA A 520 23.16 -52.90 -27.96
CA ALA A 520 23.98 -51.76 -27.56
C ALA A 520 25.27 -51.63 -28.38
N ASP A 521 25.85 -52.76 -28.78
CA ASP A 521 27.08 -52.84 -29.56
C ASP A 521 26.94 -52.31 -31.00
N ASP A 522 25.71 -52.26 -31.52
CA ASP A 522 25.40 -51.82 -32.88
C ASP A 522 25.07 -50.31 -32.96
N ILE A 523 25.15 -49.60 -31.82
CA ILE A 523 24.85 -48.16 -31.76
C ILE A 523 26.11 -47.38 -32.10
N SER A 524 26.03 -46.56 -33.15
CA SER A 524 27.04 -45.54 -33.44
C SER A 524 26.68 -44.24 -32.69
N TRP A 525 27.52 -43.84 -31.74
CA TRP A 525 27.30 -42.63 -30.95
C TRP A 525 27.93 -41.40 -31.60
N VAL A 526 27.22 -40.28 -31.55
CA VAL A 526 27.70 -39.00 -32.08
C VAL A 526 28.60 -38.31 -31.05
N ALA A 527 29.78 -37.88 -31.50
CA ALA A 527 30.74 -37.20 -30.64
C ALA A 527 30.25 -35.80 -30.19
N PRO A 528 30.50 -35.43 -28.92
CA PRO A 528 30.19 -34.09 -28.41
C PRO A 528 31.12 -33.03 -29.00
N ALA A 529 30.67 -31.77 -29.01
CA ALA A 529 31.51 -30.67 -29.45
C ALA A 529 32.65 -30.38 -28.45
N ALA A 530 33.90 -30.53 -28.88
CA ALA A 530 35.09 -30.42 -28.02
C ALA A 530 35.22 -29.09 -27.24
N ASN A 531 34.73 -27.98 -27.80
CA ASN A 531 34.95 -26.63 -27.24
C ASN A 531 33.73 -26.04 -26.51
N ARG A 532 32.71 -26.83 -26.19
CA ARG A 532 31.45 -26.32 -25.60
C ARG A 532 31.67 -25.61 -24.26
N GLN A 533 32.37 -26.24 -23.33
CA GLN A 533 32.58 -25.70 -21.98
C GLN A 533 33.45 -24.44 -22.00
N GLN A 534 34.47 -24.40 -22.88
CA GLN A 534 35.28 -23.21 -23.11
C GLN A 534 34.43 -22.05 -23.66
N ARG A 535 33.55 -22.30 -24.64
CA ARG A 535 32.63 -21.27 -25.16
C ARG A 535 31.64 -20.74 -24.10
N LEU A 536 31.06 -21.63 -23.30
CA LEU A 536 30.13 -21.22 -22.22
C LEU A 536 30.81 -20.42 -21.12
N SER A 537 32.05 -20.75 -20.77
CA SER A 537 32.83 -19.98 -19.79
C SER A 537 33.24 -18.60 -20.33
N LEU A 538 33.59 -18.50 -21.62
CA LEU A 538 33.84 -17.21 -22.28
C LEU A 538 32.58 -16.34 -22.30
N LEU A 539 31.43 -16.90 -22.66
CA LEU A 539 30.15 -16.18 -22.65
C LEU A 539 29.77 -15.68 -21.24
N ALA A 540 29.97 -16.50 -20.21
CA ALA A 540 29.71 -16.09 -18.82
C ALA A 540 30.64 -14.96 -18.38
N ARG A 541 31.93 -15.02 -18.73
CA ARG A 541 32.89 -13.94 -18.43
C ARG A 541 32.52 -12.66 -19.17
N SER A 542 32.20 -12.72 -20.47
CA SER A 542 31.79 -11.54 -21.22
C SER A 542 30.51 -10.92 -20.66
N TYR A 543 29.55 -11.75 -20.25
CA TYR A 543 28.32 -11.29 -19.62
C TYR A 543 28.60 -10.59 -18.29
N ALA A 544 29.46 -11.17 -17.44
CA ALA A 544 29.83 -10.58 -16.15
C ALA A 544 30.49 -9.20 -16.32
N VAL A 545 31.39 -9.05 -17.29
CA VAL A 545 32.03 -7.75 -17.60
C VAL A 545 31.00 -6.73 -18.07
N LEU A 546 30.09 -7.10 -18.98
CA LEU A 546 29.03 -6.21 -19.47
C LEU A 546 28.04 -5.82 -18.36
N ALA A 547 27.65 -6.77 -17.51
CA ALA A 547 26.78 -6.52 -16.37
C ALA A 547 27.42 -5.54 -15.37
N LEU A 548 28.71 -5.73 -15.07
CA LEU A 548 29.45 -4.82 -14.19
C LEU A 548 29.55 -3.41 -14.80
N ALA A 549 29.85 -3.32 -16.10
CA ALA A 549 29.88 -2.03 -16.81
C ALA A 549 28.53 -1.31 -16.76
N ALA A 550 27.42 -2.03 -16.97
CA ALA A 550 26.07 -1.46 -16.89
C ALA A 550 25.75 -0.94 -15.48
N ILE A 551 26.14 -1.67 -14.42
CA ILE A 551 25.97 -1.23 -13.03
C ILE A 551 26.79 0.04 -12.76
N MET A 552 28.06 0.08 -13.18
CA MET A 552 28.92 1.24 -13.02
C MET A 552 28.37 2.48 -13.72
N VAL A 553 27.86 2.33 -14.95
CA VAL A 553 27.21 3.44 -15.70
C VAL A 553 25.95 3.91 -14.99
N ALA A 554 25.10 3.01 -14.50
CA ALA A 554 23.89 3.39 -13.76
C ALA A 554 24.20 4.17 -12.48
N VAL A 555 25.22 3.75 -11.73
CA VAL A 555 25.70 4.49 -10.54
C VAL A 555 26.25 5.86 -10.96
N GLY A 556 27.03 5.94 -12.03
CA GLY A 556 27.56 7.21 -12.55
C GLY A 556 26.49 8.19 -13.04
N LEU A 557 25.33 7.69 -13.45
CA LEU A 557 24.18 8.51 -13.88
C LEU A 557 23.26 8.94 -12.72
N GLY A 558 23.57 8.59 -11.46
CA GLY A 558 22.77 8.99 -10.31
C GLY A 558 21.38 8.34 -10.25
N VAL A 559 21.25 7.14 -10.82
CA VAL A 559 20.01 6.35 -10.85
C VAL A 559 19.54 6.06 -9.41
N SER A 560 18.22 6.17 -9.17
CA SER A 560 17.64 5.91 -7.84
C SER A 560 17.88 4.48 -7.34
N ALA A 561 17.86 4.27 -6.02
CA ALA A 561 18.08 2.96 -5.42
C ALA A 561 17.11 1.87 -5.94
N LEU A 562 15.85 2.22 -6.19
CA LEU A 562 14.85 1.31 -6.75
C LEU A 562 15.17 0.90 -8.19
N GLN A 563 15.61 1.83 -9.03
CA GLN A 563 16.00 1.55 -10.41
C GLN A 563 17.28 0.71 -10.46
N LEU A 564 18.23 0.95 -9.55
CA LEU A 564 19.43 0.12 -9.41
C LEU A 564 19.08 -1.31 -8.99
N ALA A 565 18.16 -1.47 -8.02
CA ALA A 565 17.66 -2.78 -7.63
C ALA A 565 16.97 -3.51 -8.80
N ALA A 566 16.16 -2.81 -9.59
CA ALA A 566 15.52 -3.37 -10.79
C ALA A 566 16.55 -3.85 -11.82
N LEU A 567 17.61 -3.06 -12.05
CA LEU A 567 18.71 -3.43 -12.95
C LEU A 567 19.42 -4.71 -12.47
N LEU A 568 19.74 -4.80 -11.17
CA LEU A 568 20.39 -5.99 -10.59
C LEU A 568 19.53 -7.25 -10.76
N VAL A 569 18.22 -7.14 -10.50
CA VAL A 569 17.28 -8.26 -10.68
C VAL A 569 17.22 -8.67 -12.16
N ALA A 570 17.16 -7.72 -13.10
CA ALA A 570 17.16 -8.01 -14.53
C ALA A 570 18.44 -8.72 -14.99
N LEU A 571 19.60 -8.31 -14.46
CA LEU A 571 20.90 -8.90 -14.78
C LEU A 571 21.13 -10.28 -14.11
N ALA A 572 20.48 -10.56 -12.99
CA ALA A 572 20.62 -11.85 -12.31
C ALA A 572 20.03 -13.01 -13.14
N GLY A 573 18.94 -12.77 -13.87
CA GLY A 573 18.24 -13.82 -14.64
C GLY A 573 19.13 -14.53 -15.67
N PRO A 574 19.77 -13.81 -16.60
CA PRO A 574 20.68 -14.42 -17.57
C PRO A 574 21.93 -15.03 -16.92
N ALA A 575 22.42 -14.48 -15.81
CA ALA A 575 23.55 -15.06 -15.06
C ALA A 575 23.20 -16.47 -14.55
N PHE A 576 22.06 -16.61 -13.88
CA PHE A 576 21.58 -17.91 -13.41
C PHE A 576 21.30 -18.88 -14.56
N ALA A 577 20.74 -18.40 -15.67
CA ALA A 577 20.52 -19.23 -16.86
C ALA A 577 21.84 -19.79 -17.44
N LEU A 578 22.90 -18.97 -17.49
CA LEU A 578 24.23 -19.41 -17.93
C LEU A 578 24.86 -20.42 -16.96
N LEU A 579 24.74 -20.20 -15.65
CA LEU A 579 25.22 -21.14 -14.63
C LEU A 579 24.52 -22.50 -14.75
N LEU A 580 23.20 -22.51 -14.94
CA LEU A 580 22.44 -23.74 -15.17
C LEU A 580 22.90 -24.49 -16.42
N LEU A 581 23.19 -23.78 -17.50
CA LEU A 581 23.67 -24.38 -18.75
C LEU A 581 25.11 -24.92 -18.65
N GLN A 582 25.95 -24.32 -17.81
CA GLN A 582 27.30 -24.81 -17.54
C GLN A 582 27.30 -26.10 -16.73
N GLY A 583 26.36 -26.24 -15.79
CA GLY A 583 26.23 -27.44 -14.94
C GLY A 583 25.45 -28.59 -15.56
N SER A 584 24.71 -28.35 -16.65
CA SER A 584 23.85 -29.37 -17.26
C SER A 584 24.58 -30.24 -18.29
N ASP A 585 24.31 -31.55 -18.27
CA ASP A 585 24.71 -32.46 -19.33
C ASP A 585 23.96 -32.15 -20.64
N TYR A 586 24.53 -32.49 -21.79
CA TYR A 586 24.00 -32.21 -23.12
C TYR A 586 23.23 -33.38 -23.74
N GLY A 587 23.19 -34.52 -23.04
CA GLY A 587 22.54 -35.74 -23.50
C GLY A 587 23.38 -36.48 -24.55
N HIS A 588 22.83 -37.56 -25.10
CA HIS A 588 23.51 -38.40 -26.07
C HIS A 588 22.60 -38.70 -27.27
N ILE A 589 23.22 -38.80 -28.45
CA ILE A 589 22.54 -39.18 -29.69
C ILE A 589 23.31 -40.36 -30.28
N GLY A 590 22.59 -41.42 -30.62
CA GLY A 590 23.12 -42.58 -31.32
C GLY A 590 22.23 -43.01 -32.48
N THR A 591 22.79 -43.74 -33.42
CA THR A 591 22.07 -44.31 -34.57
C THR A 591 22.32 -45.81 -34.65
N ARG A 592 21.26 -46.60 -34.87
CA ARG A 592 21.31 -48.06 -35.09
C ARG A 592 20.51 -48.39 -36.34
N GLY A 593 21.18 -48.52 -37.49
CA GLY A 593 20.52 -48.63 -38.79
C GLY A 593 19.59 -47.44 -39.04
N ASP A 594 18.30 -47.72 -39.27
CA ASP A 594 17.26 -46.69 -39.46
C ASP A 594 16.60 -46.17 -38.16
N VAL A 595 17.12 -46.56 -36.99
CA VAL A 595 16.57 -46.17 -35.68
C VAL A 595 17.47 -45.15 -35.00
N LEU A 596 16.86 -44.08 -34.51
CA LEU A 596 17.51 -43.05 -33.70
C LEU A 596 17.39 -43.40 -32.21
N VAL A 597 18.50 -43.28 -31.49
CA VAL A 597 18.60 -43.42 -30.03
C VAL A 597 18.87 -42.05 -29.44
N LEU A 598 18.00 -41.59 -28.56
CA LEU A 598 18.18 -40.34 -27.82
C LEU A 598 18.29 -40.64 -26.34
N ALA A 599 19.23 -40.01 -25.65
CA ALA A 599 19.25 -39.91 -24.19
C ALA A 599 19.31 -38.44 -23.79
N ASP A 600 18.39 -38.00 -22.93
CA ASP A 600 18.36 -36.61 -22.47
C ASP A 600 19.44 -36.31 -21.42
N HIS A 601 19.50 -35.05 -20.98
CA HIS A 601 20.41 -34.58 -19.93
C HIS A 601 20.18 -35.22 -18.54
N GLN A 602 19.10 -35.98 -18.34
CA GLN A 602 18.83 -36.74 -17.11
C GLN A 602 19.21 -38.21 -17.25
N GLY A 603 19.72 -38.63 -18.42
CA GLY A 603 20.03 -40.02 -18.71
C GLY A 603 18.80 -40.87 -19.05
N VAL A 604 17.64 -40.26 -19.35
CA VAL A 604 16.47 -41.00 -19.82
C VAL A 604 16.58 -41.23 -21.32
N TYR A 605 16.48 -42.49 -21.76
CA TYR A 605 16.62 -42.84 -23.18
C TYR A 605 15.34 -43.33 -23.85
N HIS A 606 15.27 -43.13 -25.17
CA HIS A 606 14.25 -43.68 -26.04
C HIS A 606 14.80 -43.99 -27.44
N LEU A 607 14.24 -45.02 -28.09
CA LEU A 607 14.51 -45.39 -29.48
C LEU A 607 13.30 -45.11 -30.38
N GLY A 608 13.52 -44.62 -31.59
CA GLY A 608 12.42 -44.30 -32.51
C GLY A 608 12.88 -44.16 -33.96
N SER A 609 11.96 -44.39 -34.89
CA SER A 609 12.18 -44.23 -36.34
C SER A 609 10.95 -43.60 -37.01
N GLY A 610 11.13 -43.06 -38.21
CA GLY A 610 10.06 -42.47 -39.02
C GLY A 610 9.25 -41.41 -38.25
N SER A 611 7.92 -41.51 -38.31
CA SER A 611 6.99 -40.55 -37.73
C SER A 611 7.07 -40.37 -36.21
N ARG A 612 7.76 -41.26 -35.49
CA ARG A 612 7.98 -41.13 -34.04
C ARG A 612 9.12 -40.16 -33.68
N VAL A 613 10.00 -39.88 -34.63
CA VAL A 613 11.04 -38.88 -34.44
C VAL A 613 10.43 -37.52 -34.72
N HIS A 614 10.47 -36.64 -33.72
CA HIS A 614 10.03 -35.27 -33.83
C HIS A 614 11.26 -34.37 -33.88
N TYR A 615 11.27 -33.40 -34.79
CA TYR A 615 12.39 -32.48 -34.90
C TYR A 615 11.93 -31.04 -35.08
N ARG A 616 12.70 -30.10 -34.52
CA ARG A 616 12.52 -28.68 -34.77
C ARG A 616 13.83 -27.93 -34.56
N SER A 617 14.36 -27.34 -35.65
CA SER A 617 15.59 -26.53 -35.65
C SER A 617 16.76 -27.23 -34.97
N HIS A 618 17.03 -26.92 -33.71
CA HIS A 618 18.16 -27.40 -32.92
C HIS A 618 17.79 -28.48 -31.91
N PHE A 619 16.58 -29.05 -31.98
CA PHE A 619 16.07 -30.05 -31.04
C PHE A 619 15.58 -31.30 -31.76
N LEU A 620 15.94 -32.45 -31.20
CA LEU A 620 15.39 -33.76 -31.52
C LEU A 620 14.61 -34.29 -30.33
N MET A 621 13.49 -34.93 -30.61
CA MET A 621 12.54 -35.41 -29.63
C MET A 621 12.04 -36.79 -30.04
N ILE A 622 12.00 -37.74 -29.10
CA ILE A 622 11.24 -38.97 -29.22
C ILE A 622 10.39 -39.07 -27.97
N ASP A 623 9.06 -38.98 -28.15
CA ASP A 623 8.11 -38.85 -27.05
C ASP A 623 8.50 -37.67 -26.09
N ASP A 624 8.94 -37.95 -24.86
CA ASP A 624 9.41 -36.94 -23.90
C ASP A 624 10.93 -36.66 -23.96
N VAL A 625 11.71 -37.59 -24.50
CA VAL A 625 13.16 -37.51 -24.48
C VAL A 625 13.60 -36.47 -25.50
N THR A 626 14.08 -35.34 -24.99
CA THR A 626 14.43 -34.16 -25.79
C THR A 626 15.91 -33.86 -25.68
N VAL A 627 16.59 -33.81 -26.82
CA VAL A 627 18.03 -33.53 -26.91
C VAL A 627 18.27 -32.26 -27.73
N PHE A 628 19.09 -31.36 -27.18
CA PHE A 628 19.56 -30.17 -27.89
C PHE A 628 20.78 -30.52 -28.73
N ILE A 629 20.62 -30.45 -30.06
CA ILE A 629 21.65 -30.81 -31.03
C ILE A 629 22.76 -29.75 -31.12
N GLY A 630 22.42 -28.49 -30.83
CA GLY A 630 23.32 -27.36 -30.92
C GLY A 630 22.89 -26.31 -31.94
N SER A 631 23.29 -25.06 -31.68
CA SER A 631 23.20 -23.93 -32.61
C SER A 631 24.59 -23.51 -33.09
N ARG A 632 24.67 -22.56 -34.03
CA ARG A 632 25.96 -21.99 -34.48
C ARG A 632 26.78 -21.42 -33.32
N TRP A 633 26.11 -20.79 -32.36
CA TRP A 633 26.73 -20.13 -31.21
C TRP A 633 26.99 -21.09 -30.05
N LEU A 634 26.19 -22.15 -29.93
CA LEU A 634 26.27 -23.14 -28.86
C LEU A 634 26.14 -24.56 -29.43
N PRO A 635 27.19 -25.12 -30.06
CA PRO A 635 27.17 -26.50 -30.55
C PRO A 635 27.18 -27.48 -29.36
N ALA A 636 26.26 -28.45 -29.38
CA ALA A 636 26.25 -29.54 -28.40
C ALA A 636 27.03 -30.75 -28.92
N PHE A 637 26.81 -31.09 -30.19
CA PHE A 637 27.47 -32.18 -30.89
C PHE A 637 28.29 -31.66 -32.08
N GLU A 638 29.15 -32.52 -32.64
CA GLU A 638 29.92 -32.18 -33.83
C GLU A 638 29.00 -31.92 -35.03
N PRO A 639 29.00 -30.71 -35.65
CA PRO A 639 28.03 -30.35 -36.69
C PRO A 639 28.08 -31.25 -37.94
N THR A 640 29.28 -31.67 -38.32
CA THR A 640 29.55 -32.59 -39.45
C THR A 640 28.91 -33.96 -39.20
N ALA A 641 29.10 -34.53 -38.00
CA ALA A 641 28.52 -35.81 -37.60
C ALA A 641 26.99 -35.77 -37.55
N ILE A 642 26.41 -34.67 -37.06
CA ILE A 642 24.95 -34.46 -37.06
C ILE A 642 24.37 -34.43 -38.47
N VAL A 643 25.01 -33.70 -39.40
CA VAL A 643 24.53 -33.59 -40.78
C VAL A 643 24.66 -34.93 -41.51
N ALA A 644 25.74 -35.68 -41.27
CA ALA A 644 25.99 -36.94 -41.94
C ALA A 644 25.12 -38.10 -41.42
N GLN A 645 24.97 -38.24 -40.09
CA GLN A 645 24.38 -39.43 -39.46
C GLN A 645 22.94 -39.21 -38.97
N VAL A 646 22.65 -38.04 -38.40
CA VAL A 646 21.39 -37.80 -37.67
C VAL A 646 20.34 -37.08 -38.52
N ALA A 647 20.75 -36.09 -39.33
CA ALA A 647 19.83 -35.31 -40.14
C ALA A 647 19.02 -36.14 -41.16
N PRO A 648 19.57 -37.17 -41.85
CA PRO A 648 18.79 -38.01 -42.76
C PRO A 648 17.67 -38.76 -42.05
N LEU A 649 17.93 -39.30 -40.85
CA LEU A 649 16.95 -40.03 -40.06
C LEU A 649 15.90 -39.09 -39.45
N ALA A 650 16.33 -37.92 -38.97
CA ALA A 650 15.43 -36.91 -38.40
C ALA A 650 14.44 -36.35 -39.43
N ARG A 651 14.88 -36.12 -40.69
CA ARG A 651 14.03 -35.60 -41.77
C ARG A 651 12.91 -36.54 -42.19
N ARG A 652 13.03 -37.85 -41.90
CA ARG A 652 11.95 -38.84 -42.08
C ARG A 652 10.86 -38.73 -40.99
N GLY A 653 11.11 -37.93 -39.95
CA GLY A 653 10.19 -37.67 -38.86
C GLY A 653 9.27 -36.47 -39.08
N ILE A 654 8.54 -36.09 -38.03
CA ILE A 654 7.56 -35.00 -38.08
C ILE A 654 8.21 -33.69 -37.61
N TYR A 655 8.05 -32.65 -38.42
CA TYR A 655 8.41 -31.29 -38.02
C TYR A 655 7.35 -30.71 -37.08
N VAL A 656 7.71 -30.47 -35.81
CA VAL A 656 6.76 -30.05 -34.77
C VAL A 656 6.68 -28.53 -34.61
N ASP A 657 5.59 -28.01 -34.06
CA ASP A 657 5.38 -26.58 -33.81
C ASP A 657 6.18 -26.06 -32.58
N ARG A 658 6.19 -24.73 -32.36
CA ARG A 658 6.91 -24.13 -31.23
C ARG A 658 6.28 -24.47 -29.88
N LYS A 659 4.95 -24.62 -29.83
CA LYS A 659 4.19 -24.88 -28.60
C LYS A 659 4.45 -26.30 -28.08
N PHE A 660 4.55 -27.25 -28.99
CA PHE A 660 4.93 -28.63 -28.73
C PHE A 660 6.34 -28.71 -28.15
N LEU A 661 7.33 -28.08 -28.82
CA LEU A 661 8.71 -28.03 -28.34
C LEU A 661 8.80 -27.40 -26.94
N ALA A 662 8.18 -26.23 -26.73
CA ALA A 662 8.21 -25.56 -25.42
C ALA A 662 7.60 -26.42 -24.31
N THR A 663 6.50 -27.13 -24.61
CA THR A 663 5.85 -28.04 -23.66
C THR A 663 6.76 -29.21 -23.28
N ARG A 664 7.42 -29.84 -24.26
CA ARG A 664 8.33 -30.96 -24.03
C ARG A 664 9.59 -30.53 -23.26
N LEU A 665 10.15 -29.37 -23.60
CA LEU A 665 11.29 -28.81 -22.86
C LEU A 665 10.94 -28.50 -21.39
N LEU A 666 9.74 -27.95 -21.13
CA LEU A 666 9.27 -27.70 -19.76
C LEU A 666 8.99 -29.00 -18.99
N GLN A 667 8.47 -30.03 -19.66
CA GLN A 667 8.20 -31.33 -19.07
C GLN A 667 9.49 -32.08 -18.69
N GLY A 668 10.44 -32.14 -19.62
CA GLY A 668 11.77 -32.70 -19.38
C GLY A 668 12.63 -31.86 -18.45
N ARG A 669 12.15 -30.68 -18.00
CA ARG A 669 12.92 -29.71 -17.19
C ARG A 669 14.25 -29.34 -17.85
N HIS A 670 14.23 -29.24 -19.18
CA HIS A 670 15.43 -28.97 -19.97
C HIS A 670 16.08 -27.65 -19.53
N PRO A 671 17.42 -27.58 -19.35
CA PRO A 671 18.11 -26.43 -18.78
C PRO A 671 17.83 -25.12 -19.53
N LEU A 672 17.71 -25.16 -20.87
CA LEU A 672 17.33 -23.99 -21.68
C LEU A 672 15.93 -23.44 -21.34
N ALA A 673 14.94 -24.30 -21.07
CA ALA A 673 13.60 -23.86 -20.71
C ALA A 673 13.55 -23.31 -19.28
N LEU A 674 14.26 -23.94 -18.34
CA LEU A 674 14.41 -23.43 -16.98
C LEU A 674 15.12 -22.06 -16.97
N GLY A 675 16.22 -21.93 -17.71
CA GLY A 675 16.95 -20.66 -17.85
C GLY A 675 16.09 -19.55 -18.45
N THR A 676 15.32 -19.85 -19.50
CA THR A 676 14.37 -18.88 -20.08
C THR A 676 13.30 -18.47 -19.07
N GLY A 677 12.78 -19.40 -18.28
CA GLY A 677 11.82 -19.12 -17.21
C GLY A 677 12.38 -18.19 -16.13
N ILE A 678 13.63 -18.40 -15.71
CA ILE A 678 14.32 -17.55 -14.74
C ILE A 678 14.53 -16.14 -15.29
N ILE A 679 14.97 -16.01 -16.54
CA ILE A 679 15.13 -14.70 -17.20
C ILE A 679 13.81 -13.94 -17.21
N LEU A 680 12.71 -14.60 -17.60
CA LEU A 680 11.40 -13.98 -17.63
C LEU A 680 10.92 -13.56 -16.23
N ALA A 681 11.12 -14.40 -15.21
CA ALA A 681 10.76 -14.08 -13.83
C ALA A 681 11.54 -12.85 -13.31
N CYS A 682 12.84 -12.81 -13.56
CA CYS A 682 13.70 -11.66 -13.24
C CYS A 682 13.26 -10.39 -13.99
N ALA A 683 12.95 -10.48 -15.28
CA ALA A 683 12.47 -9.34 -16.06
C ALA A 683 11.13 -8.79 -15.53
N CYS A 684 10.18 -9.67 -15.20
CA CYS A 684 8.91 -9.27 -14.59
C CYS A 684 9.12 -8.61 -13.22
N GLY A 685 10.01 -9.16 -12.38
CA GLY A 685 10.36 -8.57 -11.08
C GLY A 685 10.98 -7.17 -11.23
N ALA A 686 11.89 -7.00 -12.19
CA ALA A 686 12.49 -5.70 -12.50
C ALA A 686 11.44 -4.68 -12.98
N LEU A 687 10.53 -5.08 -13.88
CA LEU A 687 9.44 -4.21 -14.36
C LEU A 687 8.49 -3.80 -13.22
N ALA A 688 8.19 -4.71 -12.29
CA ALA A 688 7.37 -4.37 -11.13
C ALA A 688 8.06 -3.34 -10.23
N LEU A 689 9.37 -3.50 -9.98
CA LEU A 689 10.15 -2.49 -9.24
C LEU A 689 10.14 -1.12 -9.96
N LEU A 690 10.25 -1.12 -11.28
CA LEU A 690 10.17 0.10 -12.11
C LEU A 690 8.76 0.69 -12.23
N SER A 691 7.71 -0.01 -11.80
CA SER A 691 6.33 0.49 -11.75
C SER A 691 5.96 1.16 -10.42
N LEU A 692 6.88 1.16 -9.45
CA LEU A 692 6.74 1.88 -8.19
C LEU A 692 7.09 3.40 -8.21
N PRO A 693 7.57 4.06 -9.29
CA PRO A 693 8.12 5.39 -9.17
C PRO A 693 7.02 6.46 -9.03
N GLY A 694 7.11 7.14 -7.89
CA GLY A 694 6.67 8.51 -7.64
C GLY A 694 7.32 9.02 -6.35
N MET A 695 8.60 8.68 -6.16
CA MET A 695 9.45 9.07 -5.02
C MET A 695 10.56 10.05 -5.46
N GLY A 696 10.25 10.91 -6.44
CA GLY A 696 11.09 12.05 -6.78
C GLY A 696 10.44 13.30 -6.23
#